data_AF-A0ABC8UZF3-F1
#
_entry.id   AF-A0ABC8UZF3-F1
#
_cell.length_a   1.000
_cell.length_b   1.000
_cell.length_c   1.000
_cell.angle_alpha   90.00
_cell.angle_beta   90.00
_cell.angle_gamma   90.00
#
_symmetry.space_group_name_H-M   'P 1'
#
loop_
_entity.id
_entity.type
_entity.pdbx_description
1 polymer ?
#
loop_
_entity_poly.entity_id
_entity_poly.type
_entity_poly.pdbx_seq_one_letter_code
_entity_poly.pdbx_strand_id
1 'polypeptide(L)'
;MSTVLKESKNQKFVALIDELISKVGFDRVVAGFVSYILPSSNKEPTNELTTSRSHYSRAWLAAEMLCTWKWHGGSAISSFVPVLRAYATSEKYCPEDGLLDSIATILLDGALVQEPIGESNLYPISCDEVENIEEPFLRALVLLLSSLFRDNVWGKDKATFLFKLLLNKLFVGEAMNLNCLRILPPIMGVLIIPLSIGSSKDVQPDSFGEKELHDTITDWLRRILSFPHLNAWQTGKDMEDWFLLVISCYPISATGVMKELNQERYISSAEKALLLELFRKQRHNAGSLAAVNKLPVVQILLSKLILVAVAYCWKEFVEDDWEFVLYYLRRWTEAAVVTMEEVAENVNDAIINSSTSSDLEVILKKLEHAVLVSNPSPMKLARNALITFSAFRGLVGQNSKGDAENSNPWRTERWELIKDRILEGILRLFFSTGAAEAMASSCSHEASSIIASSRLDQLHFWDLVASSVVESSSNARDKAVKSVEIWGLSKGPISSLYAILFSSKPVPSLQFAAYVILSTAPVSHLAFVRESTCFVDGHTDGNQDSCRIDFSLEENVHLREEIYLMLEKLPYEILEMDLVAPERVNVFLAWALFLSHLLSLPSSSPASERLIQCIQDSANSTVLDCLFQHIPVELFMVPSLRKKELEPPPGVSEAATAATCAITTSSVLFYVESLWPVGPEKMASLAGAIYGLMLRILPAYVRGWFTDIRDRSISSAIESFTKAWCSPPLITNELSQIKKASFADENFSVSVSKAANEVIATYTKDETGMDLVIRLPASYPLRPVEVDCTRTLGISELKQRKWLMSMMSFVRNQNGALAEAIRTWKSNFDKEFEGVEECPICYSFIHTANHSLPRLACKTCKHKFHSACLYKWFSTSHKSTCPLCQSPF
;
A
#
# COMPACT_ATOMS: atom_id res chain seq x y z
N MET A 1 32.17 7.98 -7.81
CA MET A 1 33.28 7.78 -8.79
C MET A 1 33.14 6.39 -9.41
N SER A 2 33.14 6.29 -10.74
CA SER A 2 32.90 5.08 -11.52
C SER A 2 34.04 4.06 -11.41
N THR A 3 33.80 2.93 -10.76
CA THR A 3 34.59 1.72 -10.94
C THR A 3 34.20 1.08 -12.27
N VAL A 4 34.94 1.42 -13.34
CA VAL A 4 34.90 0.66 -14.59
C VAL A 4 35.46 -0.73 -14.29
N LEU A 5 34.57 -1.67 -13.95
CA LEU A 5 34.88 -3.09 -13.89
C LEU A 5 35.53 -3.48 -15.23
N LYS A 6 36.75 -4.01 -15.18
CA LYS A 6 37.42 -4.61 -16.33
C LYS A 6 36.53 -5.74 -16.87
N GLU A 7 35.78 -5.46 -17.94
CA GLU A 7 34.95 -6.45 -18.62
C GLU A 7 35.77 -7.68 -19.00
N SER A 8 35.25 -8.87 -18.69
CA SER A 8 35.91 -10.13 -19.05
C SER A 8 35.87 -10.31 -20.58
N LYS A 9 36.86 -11.04 -21.14
CA LYS A 9 36.87 -11.35 -22.58
C LYS A 9 35.59 -12.07 -23.05
N ASN A 10 35.00 -12.89 -22.18
CA ASN A 10 33.75 -13.61 -22.45
C ASN A 10 32.55 -12.67 -22.54
N GLN A 11 32.44 -11.66 -21.67
CA GLN A 11 31.35 -10.67 -21.74
C GLN A 11 31.37 -9.88 -23.05
N LYS A 12 32.55 -9.53 -23.55
CA LYS A 12 32.70 -8.86 -24.85
C LYS A 12 32.33 -9.76 -26.03
N PHE A 13 32.69 -11.04 -25.94
CA PHE A 13 32.30 -12.04 -26.94
C PHE A 13 30.78 -12.23 -26.98
N VAL A 14 30.14 -12.40 -25.83
CA VAL A 14 28.67 -12.58 -25.77
C VAL A 14 27.92 -11.33 -26.23
N ALA A 15 28.38 -10.13 -25.89
CA ALA A 15 27.79 -8.88 -26.39
C ALA A 15 27.84 -8.79 -27.93
N LEU A 16 28.95 -9.21 -28.55
CA LEU A 16 29.07 -9.28 -30.01
C LEU A 16 28.07 -10.29 -30.61
N ILE A 17 27.87 -11.44 -29.97
CA ILE A 17 26.94 -12.46 -30.43
C ILE A 17 25.49 -11.99 -30.28
N ASP A 18 25.14 -11.31 -29.19
CA ASP A 18 23.83 -10.69 -28.98
C ASP A 18 23.52 -9.66 -30.08
N GLU A 19 24.50 -8.81 -30.43
CA GLU A 19 24.38 -7.87 -31.55
C GLU A 19 24.21 -8.60 -32.90
N LEU A 20 24.94 -9.70 -33.12
CA LEU A 20 24.79 -10.51 -34.33
C LEU A 20 23.41 -11.18 -34.41
N ILE A 21 22.88 -11.70 -33.30
CA ILE A 21 21.52 -12.26 -33.24
C ILE A 21 20.50 -11.18 -33.60
N SER A 22 20.64 -9.97 -33.05
CA SER A 22 19.74 -8.85 -33.34
C SER A 22 19.74 -8.44 -34.82
N LYS A 23 20.89 -8.54 -35.51
CA LYS A 23 21.05 -8.12 -36.91
C LYS A 23 20.78 -9.22 -37.93
N VAL A 24 21.14 -10.47 -37.63
CA VAL A 24 21.18 -11.59 -38.59
C VAL A 24 20.11 -12.64 -38.31
N GLY A 25 19.58 -12.69 -37.08
CA GLY A 25 18.56 -13.64 -36.65
C GLY A 25 19.12 -14.86 -35.94
N PHE A 26 18.39 -15.33 -34.92
CA PHE A 26 18.74 -16.50 -34.11
C PHE A 26 18.85 -17.79 -34.92
N ASP A 27 17.99 -17.95 -35.92
CA ASP A 27 17.96 -19.09 -36.84
C ASP A 27 19.30 -19.28 -37.57
N ARG A 28 19.95 -18.19 -37.97
CA ARG A 28 21.25 -18.23 -38.66
C ARG A 28 22.44 -18.32 -37.72
N VAL A 29 22.40 -17.60 -36.60
CA VAL A 29 23.54 -17.48 -35.68
C VAL A 29 23.67 -18.71 -34.78
N VAL A 30 22.55 -19.21 -34.25
CA VAL A 30 22.54 -20.30 -33.27
C VAL A 30 22.02 -21.60 -33.87
N ALA A 31 20.87 -21.57 -34.55
CA ALA A 31 20.28 -22.79 -35.12
C ALA A 31 20.99 -23.28 -36.39
N GLY A 32 21.82 -22.43 -37.02
CA GLY A 32 22.62 -22.79 -38.19
C GLY A 32 21.79 -22.98 -39.47
N PHE A 33 20.60 -22.38 -39.55
CA PHE A 33 19.72 -22.46 -40.70
C PHE A 33 20.26 -21.61 -41.87
N VAL A 34 20.66 -22.26 -42.96
CA VAL A 34 21.10 -21.60 -44.21
C VAL A 34 20.18 -22.04 -45.35
N SER A 35 19.30 -21.14 -45.81
CA SER A 35 18.52 -21.38 -47.03
C SER A 35 19.41 -21.11 -48.25
N TYR A 36 19.82 -22.15 -48.98
CA TYR A 36 20.35 -21.97 -50.33
C TYR A 36 19.18 -21.60 -51.25
N ILE A 37 18.98 -20.31 -51.53
CA ILE A 37 18.23 -19.91 -52.71
C ILE A 37 19.19 -20.07 -53.88
N LEU A 38 19.07 -21.19 -54.62
CA LEU A 38 19.72 -21.30 -55.92
C LEU A 38 19.04 -20.29 -56.86
N PRO A 39 19.78 -19.44 -57.59
CA PRO A 39 19.18 -18.57 -58.60
C PRO A 39 18.52 -19.45 -59.66
N SER A 40 17.22 -19.28 -59.87
CA SER A 40 16.44 -19.99 -60.86
C SER A 40 17.04 -19.80 -62.27
N SER A 41 17.70 -20.82 -62.81
CA SER A 41 17.84 -20.97 -64.25
C SER A 41 16.68 -21.80 -64.77
N ASN A 42 15.86 -21.19 -65.63
CA ASN A 42 14.73 -21.79 -66.33
C ASN A 42 15.02 -23.21 -66.86
N LYS A 43 14.24 -24.19 -66.40
CA LYS A 43 13.61 -25.30 -67.17
C LYS A 43 12.96 -26.31 -66.20
N GLU A 44 11.66 -26.55 -66.37
CA GLU A 44 10.88 -27.65 -65.79
C GLU A 44 11.33 -29.03 -66.32
N PRO A 45 10.75 -30.17 -65.87
CA PRO A 45 10.40 -30.61 -64.51
C PRO A 45 10.86 -32.08 -64.24
N THR A 46 11.09 -32.51 -62.98
CA THR A 46 10.85 -33.90 -62.49
C THR A 46 11.36 -34.11 -61.06
N ASN A 47 10.52 -34.74 -60.24
CA ASN A 47 10.74 -35.58 -59.05
C ASN A 47 11.95 -35.34 -58.12
N GLU A 48 11.63 -35.23 -56.83
CA GLU A 48 12.50 -35.38 -55.65
C GLU A 48 13.63 -34.36 -55.52
N LEU A 49 13.30 -33.11 -55.19
CA LEU A 49 14.25 -32.23 -54.51
C LEU A 49 14.37 -32.66 -53.05
N THR A 50 15.32 -33.56 -52.77
CA THR A 50 15.93 -33.65 -51.46
C THR A 50 16.66 -32.34 -51.18
N THR A 51 16.01 -31.42 -50.46
CA THR A 51 16.72 -30.29 -49.84
C THR A 51 17.74 -30.88 -48.86
N SER A 52 19.01 -30.93 -49.26
CA SER A 52 20.09 -31.33 -48.36
C SER A 52 20.26 -30.26 -47.28
N ARG A 53 19.53 -30.44 -46.18
CA ARG A 53 19.54 -29.59 -44.98
C ARG A 53 20.83 -29.90 -44.20
N SER A 54 21.85 -29.05 -44.29
CA SER A 54 23.03 -29.15 -43.41
C SER A 54 22.76 -28.35 -42.14
N HIS A 55 22.23 -29.00 -41.10
CA HIS A 55 22.06 -28.40 -39.78
C HIS A 55 23.39 -28.48 -39.02
N TYR A 56 24.04 -27.33 -38.81
CA TYR A 56 25.12 -27.21 -37.83
C TYR A 56 24.62 -26.35 -36.67
N SER A 57 23.85 -26.95 -35.77
CA SER A 57 23.34 -26.30 -34.57
C SER A 57 24.49 -25.93 -33.63
N ARG A 58 24.63 -24.64 -33.28
CA ARG A 58 25.67 -24.15 -32.35
C ARG A 58 25.13 -24.13 -30.92
N ALA A 59 24.69 -25.28 -30.41
CA ALA A 59 24.12 -25.42 -29.06
C ALA A 59 25.07 -24.93 -27.96
N TRP A 60 26.39 -25.15 -28.11
CA TRP A 60 27.41 -24.65 -27.19
C TRP A 60 27.42 -23.11 -27.08
N LEU A 61 27.11 -22.41 -28.17
CA LEU A 61 27.07 -20.95 -28.19
C LEU A 61 25.89 -20.45 -27.37
N ALA A 62 24.73 -21.10 -27.49
CA ALA A 62 23.57 -20.79 -26.66
C ALA A 62 23.83 -21.09 -25.18
N ALA A 63 24.50 -22.20 -24.86
CA ALA A 63 24.91 -22.51 -23.49
C ALA A 63 25.85 -21.44 -22.92
N GLU A 64 26.86 -20.99 -23.68
CA GLU A 64 27.78 -19.92 -23.24
C GLU A 64 27.06 -18.59 -22.99
N MET A 65 26.09 -18.22 -23.83
CA MET A 65 25.27 -17.02 -23.63
C MET A 65 24.45 -17.11 -22.34
N LEU A 66 23.82 -18.26 -22.07
CA LEU A 66 23.04 -18.48 -20.85
C LEU A 66 23.92 -18.47 -19.59
N CYS A 67 25.11 -19.10 -19.63
CA CYS A 67 26.03 -19.16 -18.49
C CYS A 67 26.67 -17.79 -18.18
N THR A 68 26.98 -16.97 -19.20
CA THR A 68 27.59 -15.64 -19.04
C THR A 68 26.67 -14.66 -18.30
N TRP A 69 25.35 -14.85 -18.42
CA TRP A 69 24.28 -14.17 -17.68
C TRP A 69 24.11 -12.67 -17.93
N LYS A 70 25.16 -11.86 -17.76
CA LYS A 70 25.15 -10.38 -17.92
C LYS A 70 26.33 -9.91 -18.77
N TRP A 71 26.06 -9.04 -19.74
CA TRP A 71 27.05 -8.43 -20.64
C TRP A 71 26.69 -6.97 -20.97
N HIS A 72 27.57 -6.28 -21.70
CA HIS A 72 27.32 -4.89 -22.08
C HIS A 72 26.13 -4.82 -23.06
N GLY A 73 25.09 -4.06 -22.69
CA GLY A 73 23.90 -3.87 -23.51
C GLY A 73 22.82 -4.95 -23.38
N GLY A 74 22.98 -5.98 -22.54
CA GLY A 74 22.00 -7.06 -22.44
C GLY A 74 22.24 -8.10 -21.33
N SER A 75 21.33 -9.05 -21.24
CA SER A 75 21.44 -10.19 -20.31
C SER A 75 20.78 -11.44 -20.89
N ALA A 76 21.05 -12.60 -20.31
CA ALA A 76 20.44 -13.86 -20.69
C ALA A 76 18.91 -13.78 -20.58
N ILE A 77 18.38 -13.18 -19.51
CA ILE A 77 16.94 -13.04 -19.26
C ILE A 77 16.30 -12.00 -20.20
N SER A 78 16.92 -10.84 -20.36
CA SER A 78 16.31 -9.71 -21.06
C SER A 78 16.49 -9.76 -22.58
N SER A 79 17.62 -10.30 -23.06
CA SER A 79 18.00 -10.26 -24.47
C SER A 79 17.89 -11.64 -25.12
N PHE A 80 18.50 -12.68 -24.53
CA PHE A 80 18.65 -13.97 -25.20
C PHE A 80 17.43 -14.90 -25.07
N VAL A 81 16.89 -15.08 -23.87
CA VAL A 81 15.73 -15.96 -23.61
C VAL A 81 14.47 -15.56 -24.41
N PRO A 82 14.10 -14.27 -24.54
CA PRO A 82 12.96 -13.88 -25.36
C PRO A 82 13.13 -14.26 -26.84
N VAL A 83 14.35 -14.16 -27.36
CA VAL A 83 14.66 -14.55 -28.74
C VAL A 83 14.66 -16.07 -28.92
N LEU A 84 15.21 -16.80 -27.95
CA LEU A 84 15.15 -18.27 -27.91
C LEU A 84 13.70 -18.77 -27.86
N ARG A 85 12.86 -18.15 -27.01
CA ARG A 85 11.43 -18.43 -26.90
C ARG A 85 10.72 -18.18 -28.23
N ALA A 86 10.94 -17.00 -28.83
CA ALA A 86 10.34 -16.65 -30.11
C ALA A 86 10.75 -17.61 -31.24
N TYR A 87 11.98 -18.13 -31.22
CA TYR A 87 12.41 -19.18 -32.15
C TYR A 87 11.68 -20.50 -31.87
N ALA A 88 11.65 -20.93 -30.61
CA ALA A 88 11.04 -22.20 -30.19
C ALA A 88 9.53 -22.29 -30.48
N THR A 89 8.83 -21.15 -30.52
CA THR A 89 7.40 -21.07 -30.86
C THR A 89 7.14 -20.74 -32.34
N SER A 90 8.19 -20.52 -33.15
CA SER A 90 8.04 -20.20 -34.57
C SER A 90 7.87 -21.45 -35.45
N GLU A 91 7.23 -21.29 -36.61
CA GLU A 91 7.10 -22.35 -37.64
C GLU A 91 8.46 -22.85 -38.17
N LYS A 92 9.54 -22.11 -37.91
CA LYS A 92 10.91 -22.48 -38.30
C LYS A 92 11.54 -23.52 -37.37
N TYR A 93 10.96 -23.76 -36.20
CA TYR A 93 11.46 -24.73 -35.25
C TYR A 93 11.10 -26.17 -35.67
N CYS A 94 12.10 -27.01 -35.88
CA CYS A 94 11.93 -28.44 -36.07
C CYS A 94 12.44 -29.19 -34.82
N PRO A 95 11.58 -29.92 -34.09
CA PRO A 95 12.00 -30.72 -32.94
C PRO A 95 13.07 -31.77 -33.27
N GLU A 96 13.08 -32.29 -34.51
CA GLU A 96 14.06 -33.25 -35.02
C GLU A 96 15.49 -32.71 -35.04
N ASP A 97 15.67 -31.37 -35.08
CA ASP A 97 16.99 -30.74 -35.11
C ASP A 97 17.72 -30.85 -33.76
N GLY A 98 17.03 -31.25 -32.69
CA GLY A 98 17.62 -31.55 -31.37
C GLY A 98 18.37 -30.39 -30.72
N LEU A 99 18.22 -29.14 -31.20
CA LEU A 99 18.96 -27.98 -30.69
C LEU A 99 18.69 -27.74 -29.21
N LEU A 100 17.42 -27.67 -28.81
CA LEU A 100 17.03 -27.43 -27.40
C LEU A 100 17.51 -28.58 -26.50
N ASP A 101 17.44 -29.82 -26.99
CA ASP A 101 17.94 -30.99 -26.28
C ASP A 101 19.46 -30.92 -26.09
N SER A 102 20.18 -30.56 -27.15
CA SER A 102 21.63 -30.40 -27.11
C SER A 102 22.06 -29.30 -26.14
N ILE A 103 21.34 -28.17 -26.10
CA ILE A 103 21.60 -27.10 -25.14
C ILE A 103 21.38 -27.62 -23.71
N ALA A 104 20.24 -28.26 -23.45
CA ALA A 104 19.93 -28.78 -22.12
C ALA A 104 20.92 -29.87 -21.67
N THR A 105 21.37 -30.74 -22.56
CA THR A 105 22.40 -31.75 -22.28
C THR A 105 23.74 -31.10 -21.96
N ILE A 106 24.19 -30.12 -22.73
CA ILE A 106 25.45 -29.38 -22.45
C ILE A 106 25.39 -28.74 -21.06
N LEU A 107 24.27 -28.09 -20.72
CA LEU A 107 24.10 -27.45 -19.43
C LEU A 107 24.02 -28.46 -18.28
N LEU A 108 23.31 -29.58 -18.46
CA LEU A 108 23.20 -30.65 -17.47
C LEU A 108 24.56 -31.33 -17.22
N ASP A 109 25.29 -31.67 -18.28
CA ASP A 109 26.61 -32.29 -18.15
C ASP A 109 27.61 -31.31 -17.51
N GLY A 110 27.54 -30.02 -17.84
CA GLY A 110 28.32 -28.97 -17.17
C GLY A 110 28.05 -28.89 -15.67
N ALA A 111 26.77 -28.89 -15.28
CA ALA A 111 26.35 -28.86 -13.88
C ALA A 111 26.73 -30.13 -13.10
N LEU A 112 26.82 -31.29 -13.74
CA LEU A 112 27.24 -32.56 -13.11
C LEU A 112 28.75 -32.65 -12.84
N VAL A 113 29.56 -31.95 -13.65
CA VAL A 113 31.04 -32.03 -13.61
C VAL A 113 31.65 -31.02 -12.65
N GLN A 114 31.07 -29.83 -12.51
CA GLN A 114 31.60 -28.81 -11.61
C GLN A 114 31.22 -29.08 -10.15
N GLU A 115 32.17 -28.95 -9.23
CA GLU A 115 31.85 -28.86 -7.81
C GLU A 115 31.16 -27.52 -7.56
N PRO A 116 29.91 -27.49 -7.07
CA PRO A 116 29.26 -26.24 -6.73
C PRO A 116 30.00 -25.60 -5.56
N ILE A 117 30.62 -24.45 -5.81
CA ILE A 117 31.14 -23.57 -4.78
C ILE A 117 29.94 -22.70 -4.37
N GLY A 118 29.15 -23.12 -3.38
CA GLY A 118 28.07 -22.28 -2.85
C GLY A 118 26.80 -23.00 -2.36
N GLU A 119 26.12 -22.38 -1.39
CA GLU A 119 24.84 -22.83 -0.80
C GLU A 119 23.70 -22.71 -1.83
N SER A 120 23.22 -23.83 -2.37
CA SER A 120 22.06 -23.87 -3.27
C SER A 120 20.76 -23.66 -2.48
N ASN A 121 20.34 -22.40 -2.39
CA ASN A 121 19.03 -22.03 -1.87
C ASN A 121 18.05 -21.80 -3.03
N LEU A 122 16.83 -22.38 -2.98
CA LEU A 122 15.52 -21.69 -3.06
C LEU A 122 14.37 -22.53 -3.64
N TYR A 123 13.16 -22.18 -3.18
CA TYR A 123 11.83 -22.52 -3.68
C TYR A 123 10.87 -21.42 -3.17
N PRO A 124 9.85 -20.92 -3.93
CA PRO A 124 9.47 -21.19 -5.32
C PRO A 124 10.12 -20.23 -6.33
N ILE A 125 10.56 -20.78 -7.46
CA ILE A 125 11.37 -20.07 -8.45
C ILE A 125 10.53 -19.06 -9.25
N SER A 126 10.52 -17.80 -8.82
CA SER A 126 10.28 -16.66 -9.71
C SER A 126 11.52 -16.41 -10.57
N CYS A 127 11.40 -15.68 -11.69
CA CYS A 127 12.55 -15.34 -12.54
C CYS A 127 13.64 -14.55 -11.79
N ASP A 128 13.27 -13.81 -10.74
CA ASP A 128 14.20 -13.03 -9.90
C ASP A 128 15.07 -13.91 -8.99
N GLU A 129 14.61 -15.13 -8.67
CA GLU A 129 15.34 -16.04 -7.77
C GLU A 129 16.36 -16.93 -8.49
N VAL A 130 16.28 -17.05 -9.83
CA VAL A 130 17.25 -17.82 -10.63
C VAL A 130 18.64 -17.17 -10.59
N GLU A 131 18.71 -15.84 -10.46
CA GLU A 131 19.97 -15.11 -10.35
C GLU A 131 20.81 -15.52 -9.13
N ASN A 132 20.16 -16.01 -8.06
CA ASN A 132 20.80 -16.41 -6.81
C ASN A 132 21.54 -17.76 -6.89
N ILE A 133 21.40 -18.50 -7.99
CA ILE A 133 22.15 -19.74 -8.21
C ILE A 133 23.58 -19.37 -8.63
N GLU A 134 24.55 -19.65 -7.77
CA GLU A 134 25.96 -19.30 -8.01
C GLU A 134 26.60 -20.13 -9.15
N GLU A 135 26.19 -21.39 -9.30
CA GLU A 135 26.73 -22.30 -10.32
C GLU A 135 26.15 -21.94 -11.72
N PRO A 136 26.98 -21.48 -12.67
CA PRO A 136 26.50 -20.92 -13.94
C PRO A 136 25.71 -21.90 -14.81
N PHE A 137 26.10 -23.19 -14.86
CA PHE A 137 25.44 -24.18 -15.71
C PHE A 137 24.07 -24.57 -15.17
N LEU A 138 23.94 -24.77 -13.85
CA LEU A 138 22.69 -25.03 -13.16
C LEU A 138 21.74 -23.85 -13.27
N ARG A 139 22.26 -22.63 -13.09
CA ARG A 139 21.48 -21.40 -13.27
C ARG A 139 20.91 -21.30 -14.68
N ALA A 140 21.75 -21.51 -15.68
CA ALA A 140 21.36 -21.52 -17.09
C ALA A 140 20.36 -22.63 -17.41
N LEU A 141 20.56 -23.84 -16.86
CA LEU A 141 19.68 -24.98 -17.06
C LEU A 141 18.29 -24.71 -16.49
N VAL A 142 18.19 -24.23 -15.25
CA VAL A 142 16.92 -23.91 -14.59
C VAL A 142 16.18 -22.81 -15.35
N LEU A 143 16.88 -21.77 -15.83
CA LEU A 143 16.28 -20.72 -16.66
C LEU A 143 15.72 -21.30 -17.98
N LEU A 144 16.50 -22.15 -18.65
CA LEU A 144 16.08 -22.79 -19.89
C LEU A 144 14.85 -23.67 -19.66
N LEU A 145 14.91 -24.61 -18.71
CA LEU A 145 13.79 -25.52 -18.40
C LEU A 145 12.53 -24.75 -18.02
N SER A 146 12.66 -23.75 -17.14
CA SER A 146 11.51 -22.96 -16.69
C SER A 146 10.86 -22.18 -17.83
N SER A 147 11.64 -21.66 -18.78
CA SER A 147 11.10 -21.03 -19.99
C SER A 147 10.37 -22.03 -20.89
N LEU A 148 11.00 -23.17 -21.22
CA LEU A 148 10.46 -24.14 -22.17
C LEU A 148 9.17 -24.82 -21.66
N PHE A 149 9.09 -25.14 -20.38
CA PHE A 149 7.86 -25.72 -19.79
C PHE A 149 6.76 -24.68 -19.59
N ARG A 150 7.09 -23.44 -19.19
CA ARG A 150 6.08 -22.38 -19.01
C ARG A 150 5.42 -22.00 -20.34
N ASP A 151 6.17 -21.98 -21.42
CA ASP A 151 5.67 -21.65 -22.75
C ASP A 151 5.05 -22.87 -23.47
N ASN A 152 4.90 -24.01 -22.78
CA ASN A 152 4.40 -25.28 -23.33
C ASN A 152 5.15 -25.77 -24.58
N VAL A 153 6.41 -25.37 -24.76
CA VAL A 153 7.27 -25.89 -25.84
C VAL A 153 7.64 -27.35 -25.56
N TRP A 154 7.95 -27.67 -24.30
CA TRP A 154 8.13 -29.03 -23.84
C TRP A 154 6.92 -29.51 -23.04
N GLY A 155 6.41 -30.69 -23.41
CA GLY A 155 5.27 -31.32 -22.75
C GLY A 155 5.66 -32.33 -21.65
N LYS A 156 4.64 -32.98 -21.08
CA LYS A 156 4.76 -33.97 -20.00
C LYS A 156 5.69 -35.15 -20.33
N ASP A 157 5.70 -35.62 -21.57
CA ASP A 157 6.58 -36.72 -22.00
C ASP A 157 8.05 -36.34 -21.89
N LYS A 158 8.37 -35.10 -22.26
CA LYS A 158 9.73 -34.56 -22.13
C LYS A 158 10.15 -34.40 -20.67
N ALA A 159 9.24 -33.93 -19.82
CA ALA A 159 9.47 -33.86 -18.38
C ALA A 159 9.73 -35.25 -17.78
N THR A 160 8.96 -36.26 -18.20
CA THR A 160 9.10 -37.65 -17.74
C THR A 160 10.42 -38.26 -18.20
N PHE A 161 10.84 -38.01 -19.43
CA PHE A 161 12.15 -38.42 -19.94
C PHE A 161 13.30 -37.80 -19.13
N LEU A 162 13.24 -36.49 -18.87
CA LEU A 162 14.26 -35.79 -18.07
C LEU A 162 14.29 -36.30 -16.62
N PHE A 163 13.13 -36.53 -16.02
CA PHE A 163 13.03 -37.12 -14.68
C PHE A 163 13.70 -38.49 -14.61
N LYS A 164 13.40 -39.39 -15.56
CA LYS A 164 14.04 -40.73 -15.64
C LYS A 164 15.54 -40.64 -15.86
N LEU A 165 15.99 -39.72 -16.73
CA LEU A 165 17.41 -39.48 -16.97
C LEU A 165 18.12 -39.06 -15.67
N LEU A 166 17.53 -38.15 -14.90
CA LEU A 166 18.08 -37.69 -13.62
C LEU A 166 18.08 -38.78 -12.56
N LEU A 167 17.02 -39.58 -12.47
CA LEU A 167 16.98 -40.74 -11.55
C LEU A 167 18.09 -41.75 -11.86
N ASN A 168 18.30 -42.07 -13.14
CA ASN A 168 19.38 -42.97 -13.57
C ASN A 168 20.79 -42.38 -13.31
N LYS A 169 20.92 -41.06 -13.27
CA LYS A 169 22.19 -40.37 -12.96
C LYS A 169 22.42 -40.21 -11.46
N LEU A 170 21.36 -40.18 -10.66
CA LEU A 170 21.40 -40.13 -9.20
C LEU A 170 21.91 -41.45 -8.61
N PHE A 171 21.46 -42.58 -9.16
CA PHE A 171 21.87 -43.92 -8.76
C PHE A 171 22.74 -44.59 -9.83
N VAL A 172 24.05 -44.61 -9.62
CA VAL A 172 24.99 -45.34 -10.49
C VAL A 172 25.33 -46.67 -9.82
N GLY A 173 24.53 -47.71 -10.10
CA GLY A 173 24.60 -48.98 -9.38
C GLY A 173 24.05 -48.84 -7.95
N GLU A 174 24.83 -49.26 -6.94
CA GLU A 174 24.51 -49.05 -5.52
C GLU A 174 25.02 -47.72 -4.95
N ALA A 175 25.86 -47.00 -5.71
CA ALA A 175 26.48 -45.75 -5.28
C ALA A 175 25.64 -44.52 -5.66
N MET A 176 25.51 -43.58 -4.72
CA MET A 176 24.80 -42.32 -4.91
C MET A 176 25.72 -41.25 -5.49
N ASN A 177 25.29 -40.59 -6.56
CA ASN A 177 26.01 -39.46 -7.15
C ASN A 177 25.68 -38.16 -6.40
N LEU A 178 26.59 -37.72 -5.53
CA LEU A 178 26.44 -36.49 -4.72
C LEU A 178 26.31 -35.23 -5.58
N ASN A 179 27.02 -35.14 -6.71
CA ASN A 179 26.91 -34.00 -7.63
C ASN A 179 25.51 -33.95 -8.25
N CYS A 180 24.98 -35.10 -8.65
CA CYS A 180 23.61 -35.20 -9.15
C CYS A 180 22.59 -34.81 -8.07
N LEU A 181 22.80 -35.22 -6.81
CA LEU A 181 21.90 -34.89 -5.70
C LEU A 181 21.86 -33.37 -5.42
N ARG A 182 22.98 -32.66 -5.56
CA ARG A 182 23.06 -31.20 -5.34
C ARG A 182 22.34 -30.37 -6.40
N ILE A 183 22.38 -30.81 -7.67
CA ILE A 183 21.70 -30.10 -8.77
C ILE A 183 20.20 -30.46 -8.88
N LEU A 184 19.78 -31.58 -8.28
CA LEU A 184 18.43 -32.11 -8.44
C LEU A 184 17.32 -31.22 -7.84
N PRO A 185 17.45 -30.60 -6.64
CA PRO A 185 16.40 -29.79 -6.06
C PRO A 185 15.88 -28.65 -6.97
N PRO A 186 16.73 -27.75 -7.51
CA PRO A 186 16.23 -26.67 -8.36
C PRO A 186 15.69 -27.18 -9.72
N ILE A 187 16.22 -28.29 -10.26
CA ILE A 187 15.68 -28.91 -11.48
C ILE A 187 14.31 -29.54 -11.20
N MET A 188 14.18 -30.26 -10.09
CA MET A 188 12.93 -30.90 -9.69
C MET A 188 11.84 -29.85 -9.44
N GLY A 189 12.20 -28.68 -8.91
CA GLY A 189 11.26 -27.59 -8.75
C GLY A 189 10.63 -27.07 -10.04
N VAL A 190 11.32 -27.21 -11.17
CA VAL A 190 10.75 -26.90 -12.49
C VAL A 190 9.99 -28.08 -13.06
N LEU A 191 10.49 -29.31 -12.90
CA LEU A 191 9.91 -30.52 -13.49
C LEU A 191 8.62 -30.97 -12.78
N ILE A 192 8.47 -30.71 -11.49
CA ILE A 192 7.35 -31.25 -10.70
C ILE A 192 5.98 -30.77 -11.20
N ILE A 193 5.88 -29.51 -11.65
CA ILE A 193 4.64 -28.91 -12.15
C ILE A 193 4.17 -29.62 -13.44
N PRO A 194 4.96 -29.66 -14.55
CA PRO A 194 4.54 -30.33 -15.78
C PRO A 194 4.32 -31.84 -15.60
N LEU A 195 5.04 -32.49 -14.67
CA LEU A 195 4.80 -33.89 -14.33
C LEU A 195 3.44 -34.11 -13.64
N SER A 196 2.89 -33.09 -12.97
CA SER A 196 1.63 -33.15 -12.20
C SER A 196 0.40 -32.71 -12.99
N ILE A 197 0.56 -32.17 -14.22
CA ILE A 197 -0.54 -31.77 -15.11
C ILE A 197 -1.37 -33.02 -15.49
N GLY A 198 -2.62 -33.05 -15.04
CA GLY A 198 -3.57 -34.17 -15.21
C GLY A 198 -4.20 -34.69 -13.91
N SER A 199 -3.67 -34.30 -12.74
CA SER A 199 -4.19 -34.70 -11.44
C SER A 199 -5.48 -33.93 -11.07
N SER A 200 -6.63 -34.35 -11.58
CA SER A 200 -7.94 -33.86 -11.10
C SER A 200 -8.49 -34.81 -10.03
N LYS A 201 -9.34 -34.30 -9.12
CA LYS A 201 -9.90 -35.05 -7.97
C LYS A 201 -10.64 -36.35 -8.32
N ASP A 202 -11.01 -36.56 -9.58
CA ASP A 202 -11.92 -37.64 -10.01
C ASP A 202 -11.31 -38.63 -11.02
N VAL A 203 -10.01 -38.58 -11.29
CA VAL A 203 -9.34 -39.51 -12.22
C VAL A 203 -8.25 -40.28 -11.48
N GLN A 204 -8.30 -41.61 -11.51
CA GLN A 204 -7.21 -42.48 -11.05
C GLN A 204 -5.90 -42.07 -11.76
N PRO A 205 -4.72 -42.21 -11.12
CA PRO A 205 -3.44 -41.94 -11.78
C PRO A 205 -3.24 -42.95 -12.92
N ASP A 206 -3.82 -42.66 -14.08
CA ASP A 206 -3.92 -43.59 -15.21
C ASP A 206 -2.64 -43.60 -16.08
N SER A 207 -1.64 -42.76 -15.75
CA SER A 207 -0.36 -42.74 -16.46
C SER A 207 0.77 -43.43 -15.66
N PHE A 208 1.49 -44.35 -16.30
CA PHE A 208 2.61 -45.10 -15.73
C PHE A 208 3.68 -44.20 -15.07
N GLY A 209 3.91 -42.99 -15.62
CA GLY A 209 4.88 -42.03 -15.10
C GLY A 209 4.47 -41.32 -13.79
N GLU A 210 3.17 -41.12 -13.54
CA GLU A 210 2.69 -40.48 -12.29
C GLU A 210 2.84 -41.41 -11.08
N LYS A 211 2.58 -42.71 -11.28
CA LYS A 211 2.76 -43.71 -10.24
C LYS A 211 4.24 -43.83 -9.86
N GLU A 212 5.12 -43.87 -10.86
CA GLU A 212 6.58 -43.92 -10.67
C GLU A 212 7.10 -42.67 -9.93
N LEU A 213 6.56 -41.49 -10.24
CA LEU A 213 6.87 -40.25 -9.52
C LEU A 213 6.44 -40.30 -8.05
N HIS A 214 5.19 -40.67 -7.78
CA HIS A 214 4.66 -40.76 -6.41
C HIS A 214 5.41 -41.81 -5.58
N ASP A 215 5.70 -42.97 -6.15
CA ASP A 215 6.45 -44.04 -5.48
C ASP A 215 7.88 -43.57 -5.14
N THR A 216 8.52 -42.84 -6.07
CA THR A 216 9.87 -42.27 -5.89
C THR A 216 9.88 -41.22 -4.76
N ILE A 217 8.93 -40.28 -4.77
CA ILE A 217 8.85 -39.25 -3.71
C ILE A 217 8.55 -39.87 -2.36
N THR A 218 7.70 -40.90 -2.32
CA THR A 218 7.39 -41.66 -1.11
C THR A 218 8.64 -42.37 -0.56
N ASP A 219 9.49 -42.94 -1.44
CA ASP A 219 10.78 -43.50 -1.03
C ASP A 219 11.73 -42.45 -0.45
N TRP A 220 11.83 -41.29 -1.11
CA TRP A 220 12.64 -40.16 -0.61
C TRP A 220 12.16 -39.66 0.76
N LEU A 221 10.85 -39.58 0.98
CA LEU A 221 10.28 -39.23 2.28
C LEU A 221 10.65 -40.25 3.37
N ARG A 222 10.53 -41.57 3.08
CA ARG A 222 10.94 -42.63 4.02
C ARG A 222 12.43 -42.56 4.34
N ARG A 223 13.26 -42.26 3.34
CA ARG A 223 14.69 -42.07 3.52
C ARG A 223 14.99 -40.89 4.45
N ILE A 224 14.35 -39.75 4.26
CA ILE A 224 14.51 -38.60 5.16
C ILE A 224 14.00 -38.91 6.58
N LEU A 225 12.90 -39.65 6.70
CA LEU A 225 12.40 -40.11 8.00
C LEU A 225 13.37 -41.01 8.75
N SER A 226 14.35 -41.65 8.08
CA SER A 226 15.43 -42.37 8.75
C SER A 226 16.51 -41.46 9.37
N PHE A 227 16.64 -40.22 8.91
CA PHE A 227 17.65 -39.28 9.38
C PHE A 227 17.34 -38.73 10.78
N PRO A 228 18.34 -38.33 11.57
CA PRO A 228 18.10 -37.67 12.85
C PRO A 228 17.36 -36.34 12.66
N HIS A 229 16.68 -35.89 13.72
CA HIS A 229 15.99 -34.60 13.76
C HIS A 229 16.91 -33.45 13.33
N LEU A 230 16.36 -32.43 12.66
CA LEU A 230 17.12 -31.29 12.13
C LEU A 230 17.93 -30.57 13.23
N ASN A 231 17.36 -30.45 14.43
CA ASN A 231 18.05 -29.82 15.57
C ASN A 231 19.24 -30.63 16.11
N ALA A 232 19.37 -31.91 15.79
CA ALA A 232 20.50 -32.74 16.21
C ALA A 232 21.67 -32.72 15.20
N TRP A 233 21.59 -31.88 14.16
CA TRP A 233 22.58 -31.85 13.07
C TRP A 233 23.88 -31.15 13.45
N GLN A 234 24.98 -31.62 12.84
CA GLN A 234 26.31 -31.00 12.86
C GLN A 234 26.71 -30.73 11.41
N THR A 235 27.53 -29.70 11.18
CA THR A 235 27.99 -29.26 9.84
C THR A 235 28.70 -30.39 9.08
N GLY A 236 28.47 -30.49 7.76
CA GLY A 236 29.19 -31.42 6.88
C GLY A 236 28.56 -32.79 6.64
N LYS A 237 27.25 -32.96 6.84
CA LYS A 237 26.52 -34.20 6.49
C LYS A 237 25.66 -33.97 5.24
N ASP A 238 25.72 -34.86 4.25
CA ASP A 238 25.00 -34.84 2.95
C ASP A 238 23.46 -35.02 3.08
N MET A 239 22.86 -34.53 4.16
CA MET A 239 21.43 -34.63 4.43
C MET A 239 20.65 -33.39 3.97
N GLU A 240 21.32 -32.24 3.84
CA GLU A 240 20.71 -30.99 3.36
C GLU A 240 20.09 -31.15 1.97
N ASP A 241 20.86 -31.70 1.03
CA ASP A 241 20.44 -31.86 -0.36
C ASP A 241 19.19 -32.75 -0.48
N TRP A 242 19.08 -33.79 0.37
CA TRP A 242 17.88 -34.63 0.44
C TRP A 242 16.66 -33.86 0.93
N PHE A 243 16.79 -33.05 1.99
CA PHE A 243 15.70 -32.20 2.46
C PHE A 243 15.27 -31.20 1.40
N LEU A 244 16.24 -30.54 0.73
CA LEU A 244 15.94 -29.61 -0.36
C LEU A 244 15.24 -30.31 -1.53
N LEU A 245 15.66 -31.53 -1.88
CA LEU A 245 15.04 -32.32 -2.95
C LEU A 245 13.56 -32.61 -2.65
N VAL A 246 13.27 -33.13 -1.46
CA VAL A 246 11.88 -33.45 -1.07
C VAL A 246 11.03 -32.20 -0.96
N ILE A 247 11.54 -31.13 -0.35
CA ILE A 247 10.84 -29.84 -0.28
C ILE A 247 10.53 -29.32 -1.70
N SER A 248 11.43 -29.51 -2.65
CA SER A 248 11.25 -29.07 -4.05
C SER A 248 10.16 -29.83 -4.81
N CYS A 249 9.67 -30.94 -4.26
CA CYS A 249 8.57 -31.72 -4.83
C CYS A 249 7.17 -31.19 -4.45
N TYR A 250 7.09 -30.11 -3.66
CA TYR A 250 5.86 -29.51 -3.16
C TYR A 250 5.73 -28.05 -3.58
N PRO A 251 5.36 -27.80 -4.85
CA PRO A 251 5.20 -26.44 -5.37
C PRO A 251 4.10 -25.65 -4.66
N ILE A 252 4.35 -24.38 -4.40
CA ILE A 252 3.37 -23.47 -3.78
C ILE A 252 3.37 -22.16 -4.56
N SER A 253 2.21 -21.77 -5.09
CA SER A 253 2.00 -20.40 -5.57
C SER A 253 1.27 -19.55 -4.54
N ALA A 254 1.66 -18.29 -4.47
CA ALA A 254 0.86 -17.22 -3.88
C ALA A 254 0.37 -16.33 -5.02
N THR A 255 -0.90 -16.48 -5.41
CA THR A 255 -1.52 -15.65 -6.46
C THR A 255 -2.56 -14.71 -5.85
N GLY A 256 -2.43 -13.40 -6.11
CA GLY A 256 -3.46 -12.39 -5.83
C GLY A 256 -3.23 -11.48 -4.62
N VAL A 257 -4.08 -10.45 -4.50
CA VAL A 257 -4.12 -9.45 -3.42
C VAL A 257 -4.63 -10.06 -2.10
N MET A 258 -5.47 -11.10 -2.18
CA MET A 258 -5.78 -12.01 -1.08
C MET A 258 -5.01 -13.31 -1.30
N LYS A 259 -3.78 -13.35 -0.77
CA LYS A 259 -2.79 -14.43 -0.99
C LYS A 259 -3.23 -15.74 -0.33
N GLU A 260 -4.15 -16.46 -0.97
CA GLU A 260 -4.39 -17.88 -0.68
C GLU A 260 -3.21 -18.71 -1.21
N LEU A 261 -2.70 -19.64 -0.39
CA LEU A 261 -1.70 -20.60 -0.87
C LEU A 261 -2.39 -21.61 -1.79
N ASN A 262 -2.05 -21.56 -3.07
CA ASN A 262 -2.54 -22.53 -4.02
C ASN A 262 -1.57 -23.72 -4.10
N GLN A 263 -2.11 -24.91 -3.84
CA GLN A 263 -1.41 -26.17 -4.07
C GLN A 263 -1.34 -26.39 -5.58
N GLU A 264 -0.13 -26.37 -6.15
CA GLU A 264 0.05 -26.61 -7.59
C GLU A 264 0.10 -28.10 -7.93
N ARG A 265 0.15 -28.97 -6.91
CA ARG A 265 0.17 -30.43 -7.04
C ARG A 265 -0.82 -31.07 -6.08
N TYR A 266 -1.54 -32.10 -6.54
CA TYR A 266 -2.32 -32.97 -5.66
C TYR A 266 -1.44 -34.10 -5.11
N ILE A 267 -1.47 -34.30 -3.80
CA ILE A 267 -0.69 -35.34 -3.11
C ILE A 267 -1.59 -36.50 -2.67
N SER A 268 -1.05 -37.72 -2.70
CA SER A 268 -1.80 -38.89 -2.23
C SER A 268 -1.96 -38.88 -0.70
N SER A 269 -2.93 -39.61 -0.17
CA SER A 269 -3.10 -39.76 1.28
C SER A 269 -1.88 -40.39 1.97
N ALA A 270 -1.21 -41.33 1.30
CA ALA A 270 0.01 -41.96 1.79
C ALA A 270 1.19 -40.98 1.85
N GLU A 271 1.41 -40.19 0.79
CA GLU A 271 2.44 -39.16 0.74
C GLU A 271 2.19 -38.08 1.81
N LYS A 272 0.93 -37.66 1.96
CA LYS A 272 0.50 -36.68 2.96
C LYS A 272 0.78 -37.15 4.38
N ALA A 273 0.50 -38.42 4.69
CA ALA A 273 0.76 -39.01 6.00
C ALA A 273 2.26 -39.02 6.34
N LEU A 274 3.12 -39.36 5.39
CA LEU A 274 4.57 -39.34 5.57
C LEU A 274 5.13 -37.93 5.74
N LEU A 275 4.61 -36.95 4.99
CA LEU A 275 4.99 -35.54 5.14
C LEU A 275 4.59 -35.00 6.53
N LEU A 276 3.40 -35.37 7.01
CA LEU A 276 2.93 -35.01 8.34
C LEU A 276 3.77 -35.67 9.44
N GLU A 277 4.15 -36.94 9.26
CA GLU A 277 5.06 -37.65 10.16
C GLU A 277 6.44 -36.98 10.22
N LEU A 278 6.97 -36.56 9.06
CA LEU A 278 8.25 -35.85 8.98
C LEU A 278 8.21 -34.51 9.72
N PHE A 279 7.11 -33.77 9.60
CA PHE A 279 6.88 -32.54 10.34
C PHE A 279 6.80 -32.81 11.85
N ARG A 280 5.97 -33.77 12.29
CA ARG A 280 5.80 -34.12 13.71
C ARG A 280 7.07 -34.65 14.34
N LYS A 281 7.91 -35.35 13.56
CA LYS A 281 9.26 -35.74 13.98
C LYS A 281 10.05 -34.52 14.47
N GLN A 282 9.95 -33.36 13.83
CA GLN A 282 10.67 -32.16 14.29
C GLN A 282 10.13 -31.59 15.62
N ARG A 283 8.88 -31.91 16.00
CA ARG A 283 8.20 -31.43 17.21
C ARG A 283 8.64 -32.17 18.49
N HIS A 284 8.87 -33.49 18.42
CA HIS A 284 8.99 -34.40 19.58
C HIS A 284 10.08 -34.07 20.63
N ASN A 285 10.94 -33.08 20.41
CA ASN A 285 11.96 -32.64 21.38
C ASN A 285 11.83 -31.17 21.83
N ALA A 286 10.73 -30.48 21.48
CA ALA A 286 10.48 -29.08 21.87
C ALA A 286 10.31 -28.87 23.39
N GLY A 287 10.08 -29.95 24.16
CA GLY A 287 10.01 -29.92 25.63
C GLY A 287 11.36 -29.72 26.34
N SER A 288 12.50 -29.84 25.64
CA SER A 288 13.82 -29.49 26.16
C SER A 288 14.25 -28.14 25.59
N LEU A 289 13.89 -27.06 26.26
CA LEU A 289 14.21 -25.66 25.90
C LEU A 289 15.72 -25.35 25.81
N ALA A 290 16.63 -26.32 26.00
CA ALA A 290 18.04 -26.07 26.28
C ALA A 290 19.00 -26.15 25.06
N ALA A 291 18.58 -26.61 23.87
CA ALA A 291 19.51 -26.65 22.72
C ALA A 291 18.79 -26.65 21.35
N VAL A 292 18.14 -25.53 20.99
CA VAL A 292 17.75 -25.34 19.58
C VAL A 292 19.00 -25.00 18.77
N ASN A 293 19.27 -25.80 17.74
CA ASN A 293 20.42 -25.61 16.87
C ASN A 293 20.32 -24.27 16.13
N LYS A 294 21.29 -23.38 16.37
CA LYS A 294 21.32 -22.02 15.82
C LYS A 294 21.95 -21.94 14.42
N LEU A 295 22.36 -23.07 13.83
CA LEU A 295 22.92 -23.08 12.48
C LEU A 295 21.91 -22.52 11.47
N PRO A 296 22.27 -21.51 10.66
CA PRO A 296 21.36 -20.87 9.70
C PRO A 296 20.71 -21.86 8.73
N VAL A 297 21.50 -22.81 8.20
CA VAL A 297 21.03 -23.86 7.28
C VAL A 297 19.90 -24.69 7.88
N VAL A 298 20.05 -25.13 9.13
CA VAL A 298 19.04 -25.93 9.85
C VAL A 298 17.73 -25.16 10.00
N GLN A 299 17.82 -23.88 10.36
CA GLN A 299 16.64 -23.02 10.50
C GLN A 299 15.95 -22.75 9.16
N ILE A 300 16.71 -22.59 8.07
CA ILE A 300 16.15 -22.38 6.73
C ILE A 300 15.40 -23.63 6.27
N LEU A 301 16.00 -24.82 6.41
CA LEU A 301 15.33 -26.09 6.08
C LEU A 301 14.06 -26.30 6.91
N LEU A 302 14.12 -26.00 8.21
CA LEU A 302 12.94 -26.08 9.07
C LEU A 302 11.85 -25.10 8.62
N SER A 303 12.19 -23.86 8.27
CA SER A 303 11.22 -22.88 7.77
C SER A 303 10.52 -23.31 6.49
N LYS A 304 11.27 -23.92 5.56
CA LYS A 304 10.73 -24.47 4.32
C LYS A 304 9.84 -25.69 4.57
N LEU A 305 10.24 -26.60 5.45
CA LEU A 305 9.45 -27.77 5.81
C LEU A 305 8.12 -27.37 6.49
N ILE A 306 8.16 -26.40 7.40
CA ILE A 306 6.95 -25.86 8.05
C ILE A 306 6.01 -25.26 7.01
N LEU A 307 6.53 -24.43 6.09
CA LEU A 307 5.73 -23.83 5.01
C LEU A 307 5.04 -24.90 4.15
N VAL A 308 5.78 -25.92 3.70
CA VAL A 308 5.23 -27.04 2.92
C VAL A 308 4.18 -27.82 3.71
N ALA A 309 4.45 -28.13 4.98
CA ALA A 309 3.51 -28.85 5.82
C ALA A 309 2.20 -28.05 6.03
N VAL A 310 2.28 -26.73 6.23
CA VAL A 310 1.09 -25.87 6.32
C VAL A 310 0.35 -25.82 4.99
N ALA A 311 1.04 -25.65 3.85
CA ALA A 311 0.38 -25.58 2.56
C ALA A 311 -0.40 -26.87 2.20
N TYR A 312 0.18 -28.03 2.48
CA TYR A 312 -0.35 -29.33 2.04
C TYR A 312 -1.12 -30.11 3.12
N CYS A 313 -0.77 -29.96 4.40
CA CYS A 313 -1.25 -30.81 5.49
C CYS A 313 -2.10 -30.09 6.56
N TRP A 314 -2.36 -28.77 6.43
CA TRP A 314 -3.02 -27.98 7.48
C TRP A 314 -4.34 -28.55 8.02
N LYS A 315 -5.11 -29.27 7.19
CA LYS A 315 -6.40 -29.87 7.60
C LYS A 315 -6.26 -31.00 8.63
N GLU A 316 -5.08 -31.61 8.75
CA GLU A 316 -4.80 -32.74 9.65
C GLU A 316 -3.99 -32.34 10.89
N PHE A 317 -3.74 -31.04 11.06
CA PHE A 317 -2.98 -30.51 12.18
C PHE A 317 -3.83 -30.49 13.45
N VAL A 318 -3.23 -30.92 14.56
CA VAL A 318 -3.80 -30.78 15.91
C VAL A 318 -3.36 -29.47 16.56
N GLU A 319 -3.91 -29.13 17.73
CA GLU A 319 -3.57 -27.90 18.47
C GLU A 319 -2.06 -27.72 18.66
N ASP A 320 -1.38 -28.76 19.14
CA ASP A 320 0.09 -28.80 19.33
C ASP A 320 0.88 -28.54 18.03
N ASP A 321 0.35 -28.96 16.86
CA ASP A 321 1.01 -28.74 15.57
C ASP A 321 1.01 -27.24 15.24
N TRP A 322 -0.09 -26.53 15.51
CA TRP A 322 -0.18 -25.08 15.31
C TRP A 322 0.60 -24.29 16.35
N GLU A 323 0.66 -24.74 17.60
CA GLU A 323 1.53 -24.10 18.61
C GLU A 323 2.99 -24.13 18.16
N PHE A 324 3.43 -25.27 17.63
CA PHE A 324 4.78 -25.43 17.09
C PHE A 324 5.03 -24.49 15.90
N VAL A 325 4.10 -24.42 14.95
CA VAL A 325 4.21 -23.51 13.80
C VAL A 325 4.30 -22.06 14.27
N LEU A 326 3.31 -21.57 15.02
CA LEU A 326 3.27 -20.17 15.44
C LEU A 326 4.45 -19.76 16.32
N TYR A 327 4.98 -20.68 17.15
CA TYR A 327 6.21 -20.45 17.92
C TYR A 327 7.39 -20.11 16.99
N TYR A 328 7.62 -20.90 15.94
CA TYR A 328 8.71 -20.64 14.99
C TYR A 328 8.45 -19.42 14.11
N LEU A 329 7.20 -19.20 13.66
CA LEU A 329 6.84 -17.99 12.90
C LEU A 329 7.17 -16.73 13.70
N ARG A 330 6.78 -16.69 14.98
CA ARG A 330 7.13 -15.60 15.88
C ARG A 330 8.64 -15.46 16.01
N ARG A 331 9.35 -16.55 16.33
CA ARG A 331 10.80 -16.52 16.54
C ARG A 331 11.59 -16.02 15.33
N TRP A 332 11.23 -16.45 14.13
CA TRP A 332 11.90 -16.00 12.90
C TRP A 332 11.57 -14.55 12.55
N THR A 333 10.33 -14.13 12.81
CA THR A 333 9.94 -12.71 12.68
C THR A 333 10.74 -11.84 13.65
N GLU A 334 10.83 -12.23 14.93
CA GLU A 334 11.59 -11.51 15.97
C GLU A 334 13.09 -11.45 15.64
N ALA A 335 13.67 -12.50 15.03
CA ALA A 335 15.06 -12.46 14.59
C ALA A 335 15.30 -11.39 13.52
N ALA A 336 14.33 -11.19 12.61
CA ALA A 336 14.39 -10.12 11.63
C ALA A 336 14.14 -8.73 12.26
N VAL A 337 13.23 -8.64 13.25
CA VAL A 337 12.99 -7.41 14.03
C VAL A 337 14.32 -6.92 14.62
N VAL A 338 15.04 -7.78 15.34
CA VAL A 338 16.32 -7.42 15.96
C VAL A 338 17.34 -6.91 14.93
N THR A 339 17.45 -7.56 13.77
CA THR A 339 18.35 -7.09 12.70
C THR A 339 17.96 -5.70 12.20
N MET A 340 16.66 -5.43 12.00
CA MET A 340 16.21 -4.13 11.53
C MET A 340 16.29 -3.04 12.62
N GLU A 341 16.11 -3.43 13.88
CA GLU A 341 16.30 -2.55 15.04
C GLU A 341 17.76 -2.14 15.19
N GLU A 342 18.69 -3.08 15.04
CA GLU A 342 20.14 -2.81 15.01
C GLU A 342 20.51 -1.86 13.86
N VAL A 343 19.93 -2.04 12.68
CA VAL A 343 20.13 -1.10 11.55
C VAL A 343 19.62 0.31 11.91
N ALA A 344 18.44 0.43 12.53
CA ALA A 344 17.90 1.72 12.95
C ALA A 344 18.78 2.40 14.01
N GLU A 345 19.26 1.65 15.01
CA GLU A 345 20.18 2.14 16.04
C GLU A 345 21.51 2.61 15.43
N ASN A 346 22.11 1.81 14.53
CA ASN A 346 23.33 2.17 13.83
C ASN A 346 23.17 3.45 12.99
N VAL A 347 22.01 3.65 12.36
CA VAL A 347 21.67 4.88 11.64
C VAL A 347 21.53 6.06 12.60
N ASN A 348 20.82 5.88 13.72
CA ASN A 348 20.66 6.91 14.75
C ASN A 348 22.02 7.35 15.32
N ASP A 349 22.88 6.38 15.65
CA ASP A 349 24.23 6.63 16.18
C ASP A 349 25.14 7.29 15.15
N ALA A 350 25.07 6.89 13.89
CA ALA A 350 25.81 7.54 12.82
C ALA A 350 25.46 9.02 12.72
N ILE A 351 24.18 9.37 12.92
CA ILE A 351 23.66 10.74 12.83
C ILE A 351 24.00 11.53 14.09
N ILE A 352 23.69 11.02 15.28
CA ILE A 352 23.94 11.72 16.56
C ILE A 352 25.44 11.98 16.76
N ASN A 353 26.30 11.01 16.49
CA ASN A 353 27.75 11.17 16.68
C ASN A 353 28.37 12.08 15.61
N SER A 354 27.72 12.25 14.45
CA SER A 354 28.21 13.09 13.35
C SER A 354 27.85 14.57 13.47
N SER A 355 26.97 14.96 14.40
CA SER A 355 26.66 16.38 14.64
C SER A 355 27.87 17.21 15.10
N THR A 356 29.02 16.55 15.36
CA THR A 356 30.31 17.15 15.71
C THR A 356 31.33 17.19 14.56
N SER A 357 31.10 16.53 13.42
CA SER A 357 32.02 16.46 12.27
C SER A 357 31.32 16.83 10.95
N SER A 358 31.77 17.89 10.28
CA SER A 358 31.10 18.51 9.13
C SER A 358 31.12 17.75 7.79
N ASP A 359 31.62 16.52 7.72
CA ASP A 359 31.78 15.80 6.44
C ASP A 359 30.59 14.88 6.14
N LEU A 360 29.65 15.42 5.35
CA LEU A 360 28.48 14.70 4.79
C LEU A 360 28.88 13.38 4.10
N GLU A 361 30.02 13.32 3.41
CA GLU A 361 30.48 12.11 2.72
C GLU A 361 30.87 10.98 3.68
N VAL A 362 31.36 11.30 4.88
CA VAL A 362 31.66 10.30 5.92
C VAL A 362 30.36 9.73 6.50
N ILE A 363 29.33 10.57 6.66
CA ILE A 363 28.00 10.15 7.12
C ILE A 363 27.38 9.20 6.10
N LEU A 364 27.38 9.55 4.81
CA LEU A 364 26.82 8.69 3.76
C LEU A 364 27.51 7.31 3.71
N LYS A 365 28.84 7.26 3.83
CA LYS A 365 29.57 5.97 3.90
C LYS A 365 29.18 5.16 5.14
N LYS A 366 29.03 5.79 6.31
CA LYS A 366 28.58 5.08 7.52
C LYS A 366 27.17 4.53 7.36
N LEU A 367 26.27 5.26 6.70
CA LEU A 367 24.91 4.80 6.41
C LEU A 367 24.90 3.60 5.44
N GLU A 368 25.71 3.64 4.38
CA GLU A 368 25.88 2.49 3.48
C GLU A 368 26.32 1.23 4.25
N HIS A 369 27.27 1.37 5.19
CA HIS A 369 27.73 0.24 6.02
C HIS A 369 26.68 -0.21 7.03
N ALA A 370 25.89 0.70 7.61
CA ALA A 370 24.83 0.38 8.57
C ALA A 370 23.70 -0.43 7.92
N VAL A 371 23.40 -0.17 6.64
CA VAL A 371 22.36 -0.85 5.86
C VAL A 371 22.82 -2.22 5.35
N LEU A 372 24.12 -2.43 5.14
CA LEU A 372 24.68 -3.70 4.71
C LEU A 372 24.50 -4.76 5.82
N VAL A 373 23.41 -5.51 5.73
CA VAL A 373 23.11 -6.60 6.66
C VAL A 373 24.20 -7.66 6.56
N SER A 374 25.02 -7.77 7.61
CA SER A 374 26.16 -8.69 7.67
C SER A 374 25.76 -10.17 7.55
N ASN A 375 24.50 -10.52 7.85
CA ASN A 375 23.97 -11.86 7.69
C ASN A 375 22.52 -11.82 7.16
N PRO A 376 22.24 -12.20 5.89
CA PRO A 376 20.90 -12.12 5.30
C PRO A 376 19.94 -13.23 5.77
N SER A 377 20.41 -14.19 6.59
CA SER A 377 19.59 -15.34 7.01
C SER A 377 18.32 -14.98 7.80
N PRO A 378 18.28 -13.99 8.71
CA PRO A 378 17.06 -13.65 9.45
C PRO A 378 15.95 -13.14 8.52
N MET A 379 16.29 -12.34 7.52
CA MET A 379 15.34 -11.83 6.52
C MET A 379 14.75 -12.97 5.68
N LYS A 380 15.58 -13.93 5.25
CA LYS A 380 15.13 -15.14 4.52
C LYS A 380 14.17 -15.99 5.37
N LEU A 381 14.48 -16.17 6.66
CA LEU A 381 13.61 -16.91 7.59
C LEU A 381 12.28 -16.18 7.83
N ALA A 382 12.33 -14.87 8.06
CA ALA A 382 11.14 -14.05 8.23
C ALA A 382 10.27 -14.03 6.97
N ARG A 383 10.85 -14.03 5.77
CA ARG A 383 10.11 -14.16 4.51
C ARG A 383 9.27 -15.43 4.48
N ASN A 384 9.86 -16.58 4.78
CA ASN A 384 9.14 -17.85 4.83
C ASN A 384 8.08 -17.86 5.94
N ALA A 385 8.39 -17.23 7.08
CA ALA A 385 7.44 -17.07 8.17
C ALA A 385 6.22 -16.23 7.78
N LEU A 386 6.43 -15.09 7.10
CA LEU A 386 5.36 -14.20 6.63
C LEU A 386 4.44 -14.88 5.61
N ILE A 387 5.01 -15.65 4.67
CA ILE A 387 4.21 -16.45 3.72
C ILE A 387 3.34 -17.45 4.48
N THR A 388 3.94 -18.20 5.40
CA THR A 388 3.22 -19.19 6.22
C THR A 388 2.14 -18.53 7.09
N PHE A 389 2.43 -17.35 7.66
CA PHE A 389 1.49 -16.59 8.47
C PHE A 389 0.32 -16.03 7.63
N SER A 390 0.60 -15.52 6.42
CA SER A 390 -0.44 -15.08 5.48
C SER A 390 -1.40 -16.22 5.12
N ALA A 391 -0.86 -17.41 4.90
CA ALA A 391 -1.64 -18.62 4.66
C ALA A 391 -2.52 -18.96 5.86
N PHE A 392 -1.94 -19.00 7.07
CA PHE A 392 -2.66 -19.24 8.31
C PHE A 392 -3.87 -18.29 8.47
N ARG A 393 -3.69 -17.00 8.16
CA ARG A 393 -4.78 -16.01 8.20
C ARG A 393 -5.87 -16.29 7.18
N GLY A 394 -5.51 -16.62 5.93
CA GLY A 394 -6.48 -16.99 4.89
C GLY A 394 -7.34 -18.21 5.31
N LEU A 395 -6.72 -19.21 5.94
CA LEU A 395 -7.40 -20.40 6.45
C LEU A 395 -8.39 -20.08 7.58
N VAL A 396 -8.01 -19.20 8.52
CA VAL A 396 -8.91 -18.74 9.59
C VAL A 396 -10.08 -17.93 9.02
N GLY A 397 -9.84 -17.12 7.97
CA GLY A 397 -10.86 -16.33 7.29
C GLY A 397 -11.91 -17.17 6.55
N GLN A 398 -11.52 -18.24 5.85
CA GLN A 398 -12.44 -19.11 5.09
C GLN A 398 -13.41 -19.90 5.98
N ASN A 399 -12.96 -20.35 7.16
CA ASN A 399 -13.79 -21.08 8.13
C ASN A 399 -14.81 -20.19 8.87
N SER A 400 -14.85 -18.88 8.59
CA SER A 400 -15.86 -17.97 9.14
C SER A 400 -17.16 -17.91 8.32
N LYS A 401 -17.14 -18.39 7.07
CA LYS A 401 -18.29 -18.37 6.14
C LYS A 401 -19.05 -19.70 6.03
N GLY A 402 -18.56 -20.78 6.62
CA GLY A 402 -19.20 -22.10 6.61
C GLY A 402 -19.30 -22.71 8.00
N ASP A 403 -20.51 -23.15 8.35
CA ASP A 403 -20.90 -24.00 9.49
C ASP A 403 -20.88 -23.38 10.90
N ALA A 404 -22.07 -22.99 11.36
CA ALA A 404 -22.35 -22.45 12.69
C ALA A 404 -22.46 -23.53 13.80
N GLU A 405 -22.26 -24.82 13.52
CA GLU A 405 -22.57 -25.91 14.47
C GLU A 405 -21.39 -26.74 14.98
N ASN A 406 -20.15 -26.49 14.54
CA ASN A 406 -18.97 -27.08 15.20
C ASN A 406 -18.27 -26.03 16.07
N SER A 407 -18.14 -26.33 17.36
CA SER A 407 -17.30 -25.59 18.30
C SER A 407 -15.89 -25.46 17.73
N ASN A 408 -15.59 -24.32 17.12
CA ASN A 408 -14.35 -24.06 16.39
C ASN A 408 -13.16 -24.09 17.38
N PRO A 409 -12.19 -25.02 17.27
CA PRO A 409 -10.99 -25.01 18.11
C PRO A 409 -10.07 -23.78 17.89
N TRP A 410 -10.37 -22.98 16.85
CA TRP A 410 -9.62 -21.81 16.41
C TRP A 410 -9.99 -20.50 17.12
N ARG A 411 -11.10 -20.45 17.88
CA ARG A 411 -11.59 -19.23 18.58
C ARG A 411 -11.13 -19.12 20.03
N THR A 412 -10.08 -19.82 20.44
CA THR A 412 -9.53 -19.64 21.78
C THR A 412 -8.85 -18.27 21.86
N GLU A 413 -9.15 -17.45 22.87
CA GLU A 413 -8.51 -16.14 23.13
C GLU A 413 -6.96 -16.20 23.05
N ARG A 414 -6.40 -17.38 23.36
CA ARG A 414 -4.98 -17.72 23.24
C ARG A 414 -4.41 -17.51 21.83
N TRP A 415 -5.14 -17.88 20.78
CA TRP A 415 -4.65 -17.77 19.40
C TRP A 415 -4.64 -16.33 18.90
N GLU A 416 -5.64 -15.56 19.30
CA GLU A 416 -5.71 -14.12 19.03
C GLU A 416 -4.52 -13.37 19.66
N LEU A 417 -4.14 -13.74 20.89
CA LEU A 417 -2.95 -13.18 21.55
C LEU A 417 -1.63 -13.50 20.82
N ILE A 418 -1.47 -14.73 20.33
CA ILE A 418 -0.27 -15.13 19.59
C ILE A 418 -0.21 -14.42 18.24
N LYS A 419 -1.36 -14.33 17.54
CA LYS A 419 -1.51 -13.59 16.28
C LYS A 419 -1.14 -12.12 16.46
N ASP A 420 -1.67 -11.47 17.50
CA ASP A 420 -1.36 -10.07 17.80
C ASP A 420 0.13 -9.87 18.09
N ARG A 421 0.80 -10.81 18.77
CA ARG A 421 2.26 -10.73 19.00
C ARG A 421 3.09 -10.88 17.73
N ILE A 422 2.67 -11.74 16.80
CA ILE A 422 3.36 -11.85 15.50
C ILE A 422 3.16 -10.56 14.71
N LEU A 423 1.93 -10.03 14.66
CA LEU A 423 1.63 -8.75 14.01
C LEU A 423 2.37 -7.57 14.64
N GLU A 424 2.51 -7.54 15.97
CA GLU A 424 3.33 -6.57 16.70
C GLU A 424 4.79 -6.60 16.22
N GLY A 425 5.38 -7.79 16.09
CA GLY A 425 6.74 -7.95 15.52
C GLY A 425 6.83 -7.46 14.07
N ILE A 426 5.84 -7.77 13.24
CA ILE A 426 5.80 -7.29 11.83
C ILE A 426 5.66 -5.75 11.78
N LEU A 427 4.85 -5.17 12.67
CA LEU A 427 4.71 -3.72 12.79
C LEU A 427 6.01 -3.08 13.27
N ARG A 428 6.74 -3.68 14.23
CA ARG A 428 8.06 -3.21 14.65
C ARG A 428 9.06 -3.23 13.50
N LEU A 429 9.12 -4.30 12.69
CA LEU A 429 9.91 -4.33 11.45
C LEU A 429 9.59 -3.14 10.53
N PHE A 430 8.31 -2.89 10.32
CA PHE A 430 7.83 -1.78 9.50
C PHE A 430 8.22 -0.41 10.09
N PHE A 431 8.05 -0.21 11.41
CA PHE A 431 8.44 1.03 12.07
C PHE A 431 9.96 1.24 12.10
N SER A 432 10.76 0.20 12.29
CA SER A 432 12.22 0.31 12.34
C SER A 432 12.80 0.75 11.00
N THR A 433 12.29 0.23 9.88
CA THR A 433 12.72 0.69 8.54
C THR A 433 12.30 2.13 8.26
N GLY A 434 11.10 2.55 8.68
CA GLY A 434 10.67 3.94 8.54
C GLY A 434 11.42 4.88 9.46
N ALA A 435 11.76 4.45 10.69
CA ALA A 435 12.51 5.25 11.65
C ALA A 435 13.92 5.50 11.13
N ALA A 436 14.60 4.47 10.61
CA ALA A 436 15.90 4.63 9.98
C ALA A 436 15.88 5.67 8.85
N GLU A 437 14.86 5.64 7.98
CA GLU A 437 14.71 6.62 6.90
C GLU A 437 14.36 8.02 7.44
N ALA A 438 13.49 8.12 8.43
CA ALA A 438 13.11 9.38 9.07
C ALA A 438 14.32 10.08 9.71
N MET A 439 15.18 9.30 10.37
CA MET A 439 16.43 9.81 10.95
C MET A 439 17.36 10.28 9.83
N ALA A 440 17.60 9.45 8.81
CA ALA A 440 18.45 9.81 7.67
C ALA A 440 17.94 11.05 6.90
N SER A 441 16.62 11.23 6.80
CA SER A 441 16.00 12.39 6.15
C SER A 441 16.31 13.72 6.86
N SER A 442 16.60 13.68 8.16
CA SER A 442 17.01 14.88 8.92
C SER A 442 18.42 15.37 8.57
N CYS A 443 19.23 14.51 7.92
CA CYS A 443 20.58 14.86 7.46
C CYS A 443 20.58 15.37 6.02
N SER A 444 20.10 14.56 5.07
CA SER A 444 20.01 14.94 3.66
C SER A 444 19.06 14.03 2.86
N HIS A 445 18.68 14.48 1.67
CA HIS A 445 17.87 13.67 0.75
C HIS A 445 18.64 12.44 0.26
N GLU A 446 19.95 12.54 0.03
CA GLU A 446 20.81 11.41 -0.33
C GLU A 446 20.86 10.36 0.77
N ALA A 447 20.96 10.77 2.04
CA ALA A 447 20.96 9.86 3.18
C ALA A 447 19.63 9.08 3.27
N SER A 448 18.49 9.75 3.11
CA SER A 448 17.18 9.09 3.00
C SER A 448 17.14 8.10 1.82
N SER A 449 17.66 8.50 0.66
CA SER A 449 17.69 7.65 -0.55
C SER A 449 18.53 6.39 -0.37
N ILE A 450 19.60 6.41 0.44
CA ILE A 450 20.39 5.20 0.74
C ILE A 450 19.54 4.19 1.51
N ILE A 451 18.86 4.63 2.59
CA ILE A 451 17.99 3.75 3.37
C ILE A 451 16.83 3.24 2.52
N ALA A 452 16.20 4.11 1.74
CA ALA A 452 15.07 3.75 0.89
C ALA A 452 15.46 2.73 -0.20
N SER A 453 16.66 2.86 -0.78
CA SER A 453 17.16 1.93 -1.80
C SER A 453 17.36 0.51 -1.27
N SER A 454 17.68 0.35 0.02
CA SER A 454 17.83 -0.98 0.65
C SER A 454 16.57 -1.84 0.60
N ARG A 455 15.40 -1.22 0.51
CA ARG A 455 14.12 -1.92 0.41
C ARG A 455 13.92 -2.56 -0.96
N LEU A 456 14.56 -2.02 -2.00
CA LEU A 456 14.45 -2.51 -3.38
C LEU A 456 15.14 -3.87 -3.57
N ASP A 457 16.11 -4.21 -2.73
CA ASP A 457 16.80 -5.51 -2.77
C ASP A 457 15.86 -6.68 -2.43
N GLN A 458 14.77 -6.43 -1.69
CA GLN A 458 13.83 -7.47 -1.23
C GLN A 458 12.36 -7.02 -1.34
N LEU A 459 11.93 -6.54 -2.52
CA LEU A 459 10.56 -6.05 -2.75
C LEU A 459 9.46 -7.02 -2.27
N HIS A 460 9.56 -8.30 -2.64
CA HIS A 460 8.55 -9.29 -2.23
C HIS A 460 8.45 -9.47 -0.71
N PHE A 461 9.55 -9.33 0.02
CA PHE A 461 9.53 -9.38 1.49
C PHE A 461 8.75 -8.19 2.05
N TRP A 462 9.04 -6.98 1.57
CA TRP A 462 8.34 -5.77 2.01
C TRP A 462 6.87 -5.75 1.59
N ASP A 463 6.49 -6.34 0.46
CA ASP A 463 5.09 -6.53 0.08
C ASP A 463 4.33 -7.43 1.06
N LEU A 464 4.98 -8.48 1.59
CA LEU A 464 4.39 -9.36 2.61
C LEU A 464 4.25 -8.63 3.96
N VAL A 465 5.24 -7.82 4.33
CA VAL A 465 5.17 -6.95 5.51
C VAL A 465 4.01 -5.97 5.36
N ALA A 466 3.94 -5.23 4.25
CA ALA A 466 2.90 -4.25 3.97
C ALA A 466 1.47 -4.84 4.06
N SER A 467 1.22 -5.95 3.38
CA SER A 467 -0.07 -6.66 3.43
C SER A 467 -0.42 -7.07 4.86
N SER A 468 0.56 -7.50 5.66
CA SER A 468 0.34 -7.88 7.06
C SER A 468 0.05 -6.68 7.97
N VAL A 469 0.66 -5.54 7.69
CA VAL A 469 0.45 -4.28 8.41
C VAL A 469 -0.95 -3.72 8.16
N VAL A 470 -1.43 -3.70 6.91
CA VAL A 470 -2.78 -3.21 6.55
C VAL A 470 -3.87 -3.98 7.32
N GLU A 471 -3.71 -5.30 7.43
CA GLU A 471 -4.66 -6.20 8.10
C GLU A 471 -4.47 -6.30 9.62
N SER A 472 -3.54 -5.53 10.21
CA SER A 472 -3.23 -5.62 11.64
C SER A 472 -4.39 -5.17 12.54
N SER A 473 -4.49 -5.72 13.75
CA SER A 473 -5.50 -5.33 14.76
C SER A 473 -5.14 -4.01 15.44
N SER A 474 -6.12 -3.29 15.98
CA SER A 474 -5.88 -2.05 16.74
C SER A 474 -5.00 -2.27 17.97
N ASN A 475 -5.11 -3.43 18.63
CA ASN A 475 -4.28 -3.82 19.78
C ASN A 475 -2.82 -4.05 19.39
N ALA A 476 -2.56 -4.73 18.27
CA ALA A 476 -1.20 -4.91 17.77
C ALA A 476 -0.56 -3.58 17.37
N ARG A 477 -1.33 -2.68 16.73
CA ARG A 477 -0.89 -1.31 16.39
C ARG A 477 -0.52 -0.51 17.63
N ASP A 478 -1.37 -0.49 18.66
CA ASP A 478 -1.14 0.23 19.92
C ASP A 478 0.15 -0.25 20.62
N LYS A 479 0.35 -1.56 20.73
CA LYS A 479 1.56 -2.14 21.33
C LYS A 479 2.82 -1.80 20.55
N ALA A 480 2.78 -1.91 19.22
CA ALA A 480 3.93 -1.61 18.39
C ALA A 480 4.32 -0.12 18.47
N VAL A 481 3.33 0.79 18.44
CA VAL A 481 3.55 2.24 18.60
C VAL A 481 4.21 2.54 19.95
N LYS A 482 3.67 2.01 21.06
CA LYS A 482 4.25 2.17 22.40
C LYS A 482 5.66 1.59 22.49
N SER A 483 5.92 0.45 21.84
CA SER A 483 7.26 -0.15 21.78
C SER A 483 8.27 0.80 21.13
N VAL A 484 7.90 1.47 20.05
CA VAL A 484 8.77 2.42 19.34
C VAL A 484 8.94 3.73 20.12
N GLU A 485 7.90 4.19 20.82
CA GLU A 485 7.98 5.38 21.70
C GLU A 485 8.95 5.17 22.86
N ILE A 486 8.97 3.97 23.46
CA ILE A 486 9.85 3.64 24.59
C ILE A 486 11.30 3.42 24.14
N TRP A 487 11.54 3.19 22.85
CA TRP A 487 12.86 2.84 22.31
C TRP A 487 13.89 3.99 22.45
N GLY A 488 13.45 5.25 22.47
CA GLY A 488 14.34 6.39 22.68
C GLY A 488 15.16 6.84 21.47
N LEU A 489 14.75 6.47 20.25
CA LEU A 489 15.33 6.99 19.01
C LEU A 489 15.03 8.48 18.82
N SER A 490 15.82 9.18 17.99
CA SER A 490 15.63 10.61 17.71
C SER A 490 14.32 10.93 16.97
N LYS A 491 13.73 9.95 16.28
CA LYS A 491 12.44 10.05 15.57
C LYS A 491 11.49 8.96 16.05
N GLY A 492 10.25 9.35 16.32
CA GLY A 492 9.19 8.46 16.84
C GLY A 492 8.41 7.70 15.76
N PRO A 493 7.35 6.96 16.15
CA PRO A 493 6.58 6.11 15.23
C PRO A 493 5.85 6.90 14.14
N ILE A 494 5.39 8.13 14.43
CA ILE A 494 4.68 8.96 13.43
C ILE A 494 5.64 9.44 12.33
N SER A 495 6.83 9.92 12.70
CA SER A 495 7.85 10.32 11.73
C SER A 495 8.32 9.13 10.88
N SER A 496 8.39 7.94 11.48
CA SER A 496 8.66 6.69 10.74
C SER A 496 7.61 6.42 9.65
N LEU A 497 6.32 6.57 9.96
CA LEU A 497 5.24 6.39 8.98
C LEU A 497 5.30 7.43 7.86
N TYR A 498 5.57 8.70 8.19
CA TYR A 498 5.71 9.75 7.17
C TYR A 498 6.92 9.52 6.27
N ALA A 499 8.04 9.05 6.80
CA ALA A 499 9.21 8.72 6.00
C ALA A 499 8.93 7.60 4.99
N ILE A 500 8.15 6.58 5.38
CA ILE A 500 7.71 5.52 4.45
C ILE A 500 6.74 6.08 3.41
N LEU A 501 5.77 6.88 3.84
CA LEU A 501 4.74 7.44 2.96
C LEU A 501 5.33 8.36 1.89
N PHE A 502 6.29 9.21 2.26
CA PHE A 502 6.91 10.21 1.41
C PHE A 502 8.35 9.85 0.99
N SER A 503 8.65 8.54 0.95
CA SER A 503 9.98 8.04 0.63
C SER A 503 10.47 8.48 -0.75
N SER A 504 11.79 8.75 -0.84
CA SER A 504 12.46 9.10 -2.11
C SER A 504 12.55 7.94 -3.12
N LYS A 505 12.45 6.69 -2.63
CA LYS A 505 12.32 5.46 -3.44
C LYS A 505 11.02 4.75 -3.06
N PRO A 506 9.87 5.19 -3.60
CA PRO A 506 8.56 4.71 -3.16
C PRO A 506 8.38 3.22 -3.47
N VAL A 507 7.94 2.46 -2.45
CA VAL A 507 7.42 1.10 -2.60
C VAL A 507 5.91 1.17 -2.38
N PRO A 508 5.07 0.98 -3.42
CA PRO A 508 3.64 1.24 -3.37
C PRO A 508 2.89 0.55 -2.21
N SER A 509 3.21 -0.72 -1.96
CA SER A 509 2.60 -1.51 -0.89
C SER A 509 2.89 -0.93 0.49
N LEU A 510 4.13 -0.49 0.74
CA LEU A 510 4.54 0.15 1.99
C LEU A 510 3.92 1.54 2.16
N GLN A 511 3.82 2.33 1.09
CA GLN A 511 3.15 3.64 1.13
C GLN A 511 1.68 3.50 1.50
N PHE A 512 0.98 2.53 0.89
CA PHE A 512 -0.40 2.23 1.24
C PHE A 512 -0.53 1.76 2.70
N ALA A 513 0.36 0.88 3.16
CA ALA A 513 0.38 0.44 4.56
C ALA A 513 0.59 1.62 5.52
N ALA A 514 1.52 2.54 5.22
CA ALA A 514 1.76 3.73 6.03
C ALA A 514 0.52 4.64 6.08
N TYR A 515 -0.13 4.86 4.93
CA TYR A 515 -1.38 5.62 4.84
C TYR A 515 -2.49 5.00 5.71
N VAL A 516 -2.68 3.68 5.64
CA VAL A 516 -3.70 2.97 6.44
C VAL A 516 -3.42 3.13 7.93
N ILE A 517 -2.18 2.98 8.38
CA ILE A 517 -1.84 3.15 9.79
C ILE A 517 -2.04 4.61 10.23
N LEU A 518 -1.63 5.60 9.45
CA LEU A 518 -1.83 7.03 9.77
C LEU A 518 -3.31 7.45 9.79
N SER A 519 -4.17 6.82 8.99
CA SER A 519 -5.60 7.18 8.87
C SER A 519 -6.51 6.43 9.86
N THR A 520 -5.99 5.48 10.63
CA THR A 520 -6.79 4.62 11.51
C THR A 520 -6.38 4.70 12.98
N ALA A 521 -7.32 4.42 13.88
CA ALA A 521 -7.04 4.35 15.31
C ALA A 521 -6.06 3.20 15.64
N PRO A 522 -5.18 3.35 16.64
CA PRO A 522 -5.05 4.50 17.56
C PRO A 522 -4.20 5.66 17.03
N VAL A 523 -3.45 5.46 15.94
CA VAL A 523 -2.42 6.39 15.44
C VAL A 523 -3.00 7.67 14.86
N SER A 524 -4.20 7.60 14.28
CA SER A 524 -4.88 8.75 13.64
C SER A 524 -5.00 9.98 14.53
N HIS A 525 -5.04 9.84 15.85
CA HIS A 525 -5.11 10.96 16.78
C HIS A 525 -3.78 11.72 16.94
N LEU A 526 -2.64 11.05 16.73
CA LEU A 526 -1.29 11.62 16.90
C LEU A 526 -0.66 12.05 15.57
N ALA A 527 -1.34 11.79 14.46
CA ALA A 527 -0.81 11.96 13.10
C ALA A 527 -0.58 13.42 12.70
N PHE A 528 -1.33 14.39 13.25
CA PHE A 528 -1.36 15.78 12.76
C PHE A 528 -0.82 16.82 13.75
N VAL A 529 -1.16 16.69 15.03
CA VAL A 529 -0.81 17.68 16.06
C VAL A 529 0.44 17.23 16.80
N ARG A 530 1.39 18.15 17.00
CA ARG A 530 2.54 17.93 17.87
C ARG A 530 2.09 18.01 19.33
N GLU A 531 2.24 16.94 20.09
CA GLU A 531 2.14 17.05 21.55
C GLU A 531 3.32 17.89 22.04
N SER A 532 3.03 19.00 22.72
CA SER A 532 4.01 19.76 23.49
C SER A 532 4.47 18.87 24.63
N THR A 533 5.56 18.12 24.44
CA THR A 533 6.22 17.38 25.51
C THR A 533 6.76 18.39 26.53
N CYS A 534 6.01 18.63 27.61
CA CYS A 534 6.57 19.22 28.81
C CYS A 534 7.65 18.26 29.33
N PHE A 535 8.92 18.64 29.15
CA PHE A 535 10.00 18.05 29.93
C PHE A 535 9.72 18.39 31.40
N VAL A 536 9.25 17.41 32.17
CA VAL A 536 9.24 17.50 33.63
C VAL A 536 10.70 17.34 34.06
N ASP A 537 11.36 18.48 34.25
CA ASP A 537 12.63 18.53 34.96
C ASP A 537 12.39 17.99 36.38
N GLY A 538 13.22 17.04 36.78
CA GLY A 538 12.94 16.19 37.93
C GLY A 538 12.96 16.95 39.25
N HIS A 539 11.79 17.10 39.88
CA HIS A 539 11.69 17.16 41.33
C HIS A 539 10.51 16.34 41.83
N THR A 540 10.85 15.37 42.67
CA THR A 540 10.00 14.55 43.52
C THR A 540 8.92 15.35 44.24
N ASP A 541 7.65 14.98 44.07
CA ASP A 541 6.83 14.54 45.20
C ASP A 541 5.56 13.82 44.72
N GLY A 542 5.19 12.78 45.46
CA GLY A 542 4.06 11.92 45.12
C GLY A 542 2.72 12.62 45.37
N ASN A 543 1.84 12.55 44.37
CA ASN A 543 0.42 12.28 44.57
C ASN A 543 -0.20 11.80 43.25
N GLN A 544 -0.87 10.66 43.32
CA GLN A 544 -1.73 10.16 42.26
C GLN A 544 -2.93 11.10 42.14
N ASP A 545 -3.02 11.83 41.04
CA ASP A 545 -4.29 12.32 40.52
C ASP A 545 -4.26 12.35 39.00
N SER A 546 -5.29 11.75 38.41
CA SER A 546 -5.51 11.63 36.97
C SER A 546 -5.50 13.01 36.29
N CYS A 547 -4.52 13.26 35.41
CA CYS A 547 -4.51 14.47 34.57
C CYS A 547 -5.75 14.51 33.68
N ARG A 548 -6.76 15.27 34.09
CA ARG A 548 -7.76 15.83 33.18
C ARG A 548 -7.06 16.89 32.34
N ILE A 549 -7.00 16.66 31.04
CA ILE A 549 -6.47 17.59 30.04
C ILE A 549 -7.40 18.82 30.03
N ASP A 550 -6.98 19.90 30.67
CA ASP A 550 -7.65 21.20 30.61
C ASP A 550 -7.01 22.00 29.46
N PHE A 551 -7.69 22.06 28.32
CA PHE A 551 -7.24 22.84 27.16
C PHE A 551 -7.46 24.33 27.44
N SER A 552 -6.39 25.06 27.78
CA SER A 552 -6.39 26.52 27.85
C SER A 552 -6.59 27.15 26.45
N LEU A 553 -7.13 28.36 26.41
CA LEU A 553 -7.80 28.99 25.26
C LEU A 553 -6.90 29.67 24.21
N GLU A 554 -5.56 29.56 24.27
CA GLU A 554 -4.65 30.34 23.39
C GLU A 554 -3.36 29.61 22.93
N GLU A 555 -3.40 28.30 22.65
CA GLU A 555 -2.28 27.63 21.96
C GLU A 555 -2.58 27.42 20.46
N ASN A 556 -1.78 28.05 19.60
CA ASN A 556 -1.81 27.86 18.15
C ASN A 556 -1.59 26.37 17.82
N VAL A 557 -2.45 25.78 16.99
CA VAL A 557 -2.27 24.40 16.54
C VAL A 557 -1.08 24.33 15.59
N HIS A 558 0.01 23.71 16.01
CA HIS A 558 1.18 23.47 15.16
C HIS A 558 1.06 22.12 14.48
N LEU A 559 0.93 22.12 13.15
CA LEU A 559 1.04 20.93 12.32
C LEU A 559 2.47 20.36 12.41
N ARG A 560 2.58 19.04 12.24
CA ARG A 560 3.86 18.35 12.13
C ARG A 560 4.67 18.84 10.91
N GLU A 561 5.99 18.92 11.08
CA GLU A 561 6.93 19.44 10.08
C GLU A 561 6.83 18.65 8.75
N GLU A 562 6.57 17.35 8.82
CA GLU A 562 6.47 16.45 7.68
C GLU A 562 5.31 16.77 6.72
N ILE A 563 4.20 17.34 7.23
CA ILE A 563 3.00 17.67 6.44
C ILE A 563 2.81 19.18 6.26
N TYR A 564 3.47 19.99 7.08
CA TYR A 564 3.34 21.45 7.11
C TYR A 564 3.57 22.09 5.73
N LEU A 565 4.65 21.70 5.03
CA LEU A 565 4.96 22.23 3.71
C LEU A 565 3.93 21.82 2.64
N MET A 566 3.22 20.70 2.83
CA MET A 566 2.27 20.16 1.86
C MET A 566 0.85 20.72 2.05
N LEU A 567 0.51 21.06 3.28
CA LEU A 567 -0.82 21.57 3.64
C LEU A 567 -0.85 23.11 3.72
N GLU A 568 0.14 23.75 4.32
CA GLU A 568 0.12 25.20 4.55
C GLU A 568 0.94 25.99 3.51
N LYS A 569 2.13 25.51 3.15
CA LYS A 569 3.10 26.25 2.31
C LYS A 569 3.50 25.50 1.04
N LEU A 570 2.52 25.10 0.24
CA LEU A 570 2.78 24.37 -1.00
C LEU A 570 3.57 25.24 -2.01
N PRO A 571 4.78 24.84 -2.44
CA PRO A 571 5.53 25.60 -3.44
C PRO A 571 4.80 25.67 -4.79
N TYR A 572 4.88 26.81 -5.48
CA TYR A 572 4.26 26.99 -6.81
C TYR A 572 4.96 26.14 -7.88
N GLU A 573 6.21 25.79 -7.65
CA GLU A 573 7.04 24.93 -8.51
C GLU A 573 6.38 23.56 -8.78
N ILE A 574 5.51 23.08 -7.86
CA ILE A 574 4.79 21.81 -8.02
C ILE A 574 3.86 21.84 -9.25
N LEU A 575 3.31 23.01 -9.61
CA LEU A 575 2.42 23.15 -10.77
C LEU A 575 3.15 22.95 -12.10
N GLU A 576 4.48 23.05 -12.12
CA GLU A 576 5.33 22.86 -13.31
C GLU A 576 5.85 21.42 -13.45
N MET A 577 5.72 20.61 -12.41
CA MET A 577 6.18 19.22 -12.40
C MET A 577 5.26 18.33 -13.24
N ASP A 578 5.77 17.16 -13.67
CA ASP A 578 4.96 16.13 -14.34
C ASP A 578 3.75 15.74 -13.47
N LEU A 579 2.62 15.42 -14.10
CA LEU A 579 1.38 15.04 -13.42
C LEU A 579 1.60 13.83 -12.51
N VAL A 580 2.46 12.90 -12.89
CA VAL A 580 2.74 11.68 -12.13
C VAL A 580 3.98 11.83 -11.23
N ALA A 581 4.48 13.05 -11.03
CA ALA A 581 5.65 13.30 -10.18
C ALA A 581 5.40 12.87 -8.72
N PRO A 582 6.36 12.20 -8.05
CA PRO A 582 6.22 11.73 -6.67
C PRO A 582 5.78 12.82 -5.68
N GLU A 583 6.23 14.06 -5.88
CA GLU A 583 5.90 15.20 -5.05
C GLU A 583 4.40 15.53 -5.12
N ARG A 584 3.78 15.48 -6.31
CA ARG A 584 2.33 15.66 -6.47
C ARG A 584 1.55 14.54 -5.79
N VAL A 585 2.02 13.30 -5.94
CA VAL A 585 1.42 12.13 -5.29
C VAL A 585 1.44 12.31 -3.77
N ASN A 586 2.58 12.72 -3.21
CA ASN A 586 2.73 12.96 -1.78
C ASN A 586 1.77 14.07 -1.29
N VAL A 587 1.58 15.15 -2.06
CA VAL A 587 0.62 16.23 -1.72
C VAL A 587 -0.80 15.69 -1.65
N PHE A 588 -1.20 14.89 -2.65
CA PHE A 588 -2.55 14.30 -2.66
C PHE A 588 -2.74 13.32 -1.51
N LEU A 589 -1.74 12.52 -1.18
CA LEU A 589 -1.77 11.63 0.00
C LEU A 589 -1.87 12.42 1.31
N ALA A 590 -1.13 13.53 1.45
CA ALA A 590 -1.20 14.40 2.63
C ALA A 590 -2.60 15.01 2.81
N TRP A 591 -3.19 15.55 1.74
CA TRP A 591 -4.56 16.08 1.78
C TRP A 591 -5.60 14.99 2.00
N ALA A 592 -5.44 13.81 1.40
CA ALA A 592 -6.32 12.66 1.64
C ALA A 592 -6.28 12.20 3.10
N LEU A 593 -5.10 12.17 3.73
CA LEU A 593 -4.95 11.87 5.16
C LEU A 593 -5.63 12.95 6.02
N PHE A 594 -5.39 14.22 5.73
CA PHE A 594 -5.95 15.34 6.49
C PHE A 594 -7.49 15.35 6.46
N LEU A 595 -8.08 15.18 5.28
CA LEU A 595 -9.53 15.13 5.11
C LEU A 595 -10.12 13.90 5.80
N SER A 596 -9.44 12.75 5.76
CA SER A 596 -9.87 11.54 6.47
C SER A 596 -9.83 11.73 7.99
N HIS A 597 -8.82 12.44 8.51
CA HIS A 597 -8.73 12.78 9.93
C HIS A 597 -9.87 13.71 10.36
N LEU A 598 -10.15 14.78 9.59
CA LEU A 598 -11.27 15.68 9.88
C LEU A 598 -12.63 14.96 9.87
N LEU A 599 -12.82 13.97 9.00
CA LEU A 599 -14.03 13.14 8.97
C LEU A 599 -14.14 12.18 10.16
N SER A 600 -13.01 11.74 10.72
CA SER A 600 -12.99 10.89 11.91
C SER A 600 -13.35 11.64 13.19
N LEU A 601 -13.14 12.97 13.22
CA LEU A 601 -13.49 13.83 14.33
C LEU A 601 -15.00 14.15 14.32
N PRO A 602 -15.66 14.24 15.50
CA PRO A 602 -17.02 14.76 15.57
C PRO A 602 -17.10 16.17 14.97
N SER A 603 -18.10 16.42 14.11
CA SER A 603 -18.24 17.67 13.36
C SER A 603 -18.39 18.94 14.22
N SER A 604 -18.76 18.78 15.49
CA SER A 604 -18.90 19.87 16.48
C SER A 604 -17.78 19.87 17.54
N SER A 605 -16.68 19.15 17.28
CA SER A 605 -15.55 19.12 18.22
C SER A 605 -14.69 20.39 18.05
N PRO A 606 -14.25 21.03 19.15
CA PRO A 606 -13.42 22.23 19.08
C PRO A 606 -12.07 21.95 18.40
N ALA A 607 -11.58 20.71 18.43
CA ALA A 607 -10.37 20.31 17.72
C ALA A 607 -10.54 20.35 16.19
N SER A 608 -11.67 19.88 15.68
CA SER A 608 -11.98 19.94 14.23
C SER A 608 -12.12 21.39 13.76
N GLU A 609 -12.84 22.23 14.51
CA GLU A 609 -12.98 23.65 14.19
C GLU A 609 -11.65 24.40 14.16
N ARG A 610 -10.74 24.12 15.11
CA ARG A 610 -9.39 24.73 15.13
C ARG A 610 -8.55 24.33 13.92
N LEU A 611 -8.58 23.05 13.51
CA LEU A 611 -7.85 22.57 12.34
C LEU A 611 -8.40 23.18 11.05
N ILE A 612 -9.72 23.26 10.93
CA ILE A 612 -10.39 23.91 9.79
C ILE A 612 -10.01 25.40 9.73
N GLN A 613 -10.01 26.09 10.87
CA GLN A 613 -9.62 27.50 10.96
C GLN A 613 -8.14 27.70 10.61
N CYS A 614 -7.25 26.82 11.08
CA CYS A 614 -5.83 26.85 10.74
C CYS A 614 -5.62 26.83 9.21
N ILE A 615 -6.21 25.84 8.52
CA ILE A 615 -6.12 25.75 7.05
C ILE A 615 -6.75 26.96 6.36
N GLN A 616 -7.87 27.50 6.87
CA GLN A 616 -8.47 28.70 6.29
C GLN A 616 -7.58 29.94 6.40
N ASP A 617 -6.78 30.05 7.46
CA ASP A 617 -5.96 31.22 7.73
C ASP A 617 -4.55 31.10 7.13
N SER A 618 -3.97 29.90 7.07
CA SER A 618 -2.56 29.70 6.70
C SER A 618 -2.32 28.98 5.36
N ALA A 619 -3.26 28.16 4.87
CA ALA A 619 -3.01 27.36 3.67
C ALA A 619 -3.19 28.16 2.38
N ASN A 620 -2.24 28.00 1.46
CA ASN A 620 -2.36 28.55 0.12
C ASN A 620 -3.37 27.77 -0.74
N SER A 621 -3.95 28.40 -1.75
CA SER A 621 -4.94 27.77 -2.63
C SER A 621 -4.33 26.89 -3.74
N THR A 622 -3.00 26.83 -3.82
CA THR A 622 -2.24 26.14 -4.87
C THR A 622 -2.61 24.65 -5.00
N VAL A 623 -3.05 24.01 -3.91
CA VAL A 623 -3.54 22.62 -3.97
C VAL A 623 -4.76 22.48 -4.88
N LEU A 624 -5.70 23.43 -4.87
CA LEU A 624 -6.90 23.39 -5.70
C LEU A 624 -6.52 23.58 -7.17
N ASP A 625 -5.58 24.48 -7.47
CA ASP A 625 -5.04 24.62 -8.82
C ASP A 625 -4.35 23.33 -9.29
N CYS A 626 -3.59 22.68 -8.41
CA CYS A 626 -2.95 21.39 -8.68
C CYS A 626 -4.01 20.30 -8.97
N LEU A 627 -5.07 20.19 -8.17
CA LEU A 627 -6.17 19.25 -8.41
C LEU A 627 -6.82 19.45 -9.78
N PHE A 628 -7.06 20.69 -10.20
CA PHE A 628 -7.68 20.99 -11.50
C PHE A 628 -6.73 20.86 -12.70
N GLN A 629 -5.40 20.75 -12.50
CA GLN A 629 -4.50 20.26 -13.58
C GLN A 629 -4.71 18.77 -13.87
N HIS A 630 -5.20 18.00 -12.88
CA HIS A 630 -5.54 16.58 -13.03
C HIS A 630 -6.98 16.32 -13.48
N ILE A 631 -7.85 17.33 -13.37
CA ILE A 631 -9.25 17.26 -13.79
C ILE A 631 -9.38 18.14 -15.05
N PRO A 632 -9.33 17.58 -16.27
CA PRO A 632 -9.26 18.38 -17.50
C PRO A 632 -10.63 19.00 -17.85
N VAL A 633 -11.03 20.00 -17.07
CA VAL A 633 -12.32 20.71 -17.17
C VAL A 633 -12.45 21.53 -18.46
N GLU A 634 -11.33 21.89 -19.10
CA GLU A 634 -11.31 22.65 -20.35
C GLU A 634 -11.94 21.89 -21.53
N LEU A 635 -11.85 20.55 -21.51
CA LEU A 635 -12.47 19.68 -22.52
C LEU A 635 -14.01 19.71 -22.45
N PHE A 636 -14.57 20.19 -21.34
CA PHE A 636 -16.02 20.33 -21.14
C PHE A 636 -16.62 21.53 -21.88
N MET A 637 -15.80 22.52 -22.27
CA MET A 637 -16.24 23.79 -22.86
C MET A 637 -16.39 23.74 -24.39
N VAL A 638 -16.03 22.64 -25.07
CA VAL A 638 -16.13 22.54 -26.54
C VAL A 638 -17.61 22.52 -26.97
N PRO A 639 -18.15 23.56 -27.63
CA PRO A 639 -19.61 23.74 -27.80
C PRO A 639 -20.27 22.89 -28.89
N SER A 640 -19.63 21.82 -29.38
CA SER A 640 -20.04 21.16 -30.62
C SER A 640 -20.41 19.68 -30.47
N LEU A 641 -21.17 19.30 -29.45
CA LEU A 641 -21.89 18.03 -29.47
C LEU A 641 -23.33 18.23 -28.96
N ARG A 642 -24.27 18.18 -29.90
CA ARG A 642 -25.71 18.24 -29.65
C ARG A 642 -26.11 17.13 -28.67
N LYS A 643 -27.06 17.45 -27.78
CA LYS A 643 -27.82 16.55 -26.90
C LYS A 643 -28.10 15.17 -27.52
N LYS A 644 -27.19 14.23 -27.33
CA LYS A 644 -27.42 12.78 -27.30
C LYS A 644 -26.13 12.12 -26.80
N GLU A 645 -26.21 11.60 -25.58
CA GLU A 645 -25.39 10.52 -25.00
C GLU A 645 -24.00 10.33 -25.66
N LEU A 646 -22.99 11.01 -25.12
CA LEU A 646 -21.60 10.61 -25.33
C LEU A 646 -20.82 10.89 -24.04
N GLU A 647 -20.23 9.83 -23.50
CA GLU A 647 -19.50 9.84 -22.22
C GLU A 647 -18.43 10.94 -22.21
N PRO A 648 -18.23 11.62 -21.06
CA PRO A 648 -17.14 12.58 -20.93
C PRO A 648 -15.79 11.88 -21.18
N PRO A 649 -14.74 12.63 -21.57
CA PRO A 649 -13.38 12.08 -21.69
C PRO A 649 -13.03 11.25 -20.45
N PRO A 650 -12.32 10.11 -20.59
CA PRO A 650 -12.11 9.14 -19.51
C PRO A 650 -11.67 9.82 -18.20
N GLY A 651 -10.62 10.65 -18.25
CA GLY A 651 -10.11 11.39 -17.08
C GLY A 651 -11.13 12.29 -16.36
N VAL A 652 -12.08 12.90 -17.07
CA VAL A 652 -13.16 13.70 -16.45
C VAL A 652 -14.24 12.80 -15.87
N SER A 653 -14.56 11.70 -16.54
CA SER A 653 -15.52 10.69 -16.06
C SER A 653 -15.05 10.05 -14.76
N GLU A 654 -13.78 9.65 -14.70
CA GLU A 654 -13.15 9.06 -13.53
C GLU A 654 -13.10 10.04 -12.35
N ALA A 655 -12.65 11.27 -12.58
CA ALA A 655 -12.64 12.30 -11.54
C ALA A 655 -14.06 12.65 -11.04
N ALA A 656 -15.04 12.74 -11.94
CA ALA A 656 -16.43 13.03 -11.59
C ALA A 656 -17.06 11.91 -10.74
N THR A 657 -16.94 10.66 -11.19
CA THR A 657 -17.43 9.49 -10.44
C THR A 657 -16.74 9.39 -9.08
N ALA A 658 -15.44 9.67 -9.02
CA ALA A 658 -14.70 9.69 -7.76
C ALA A 658 -15.13 10.79 -6.80
N ALA A 659 -15.37 12.01 -7.29
CA ALA A 659 -15.90 13.11 -6.49
C ALA A 659 -17.27 12.78 -5.90
N THR A 660 -18.21 12.31 -6.74
CA THR A 660 -19.57 11.93 -6.31
C THR A 660 -19.53 10.79 -5.28
N CYS A 661 -18.69 9.78 -5.52
CA CYS A 661 -18.54 8.64 -4.62
C CYS A 661 -17.96 9.08 -3.28
N ALA A 662 -16.87 9.85 -3.26
CA ALA A 662 -16.22 10.32 -2.04
C ALA A 662 -17.15 11.20 -1.19
N ILE A 663 -17.95 12.08 -1.81
CA ILE A 663 -18.97 12.88 -1.11
C ILE A 663 -20.02 11.99 -0.46
N THR A 664 -20.44 10.93 -1.15
CA THR A 664 -21.52 10.03 -0.72
C THR A 664 -21.05 9.08 0.39
N THR A 665 -19.88 8.47 0.22
CA THR A 665 -19.29 7.51 1.17
C THR A 665 -18.54 8.20 2.31
N SER A 666 -18.20 9.49 2.17
CA SER A 666 -17.33 10.23 3.10
C SER A 666 -15.99 9.51 3.31
N SER A 667 -15.38 9.03 2.23
CA SER A 667 -14.10 8.32 2.28
C SER A 667 -13.32 8.48 0.97
N VAL A 668 -11.99 8.59 1.10
CA VAL A 668 -11.01 8.57 0.01
C VAL A 668 -10.19 7.27 -0.04
N LEU A 669 -10.37 6.37 0.95
CA LEU A 669 -9.53 5.19 1.13
C LEU A 669 -9.46 4.30 -0.12
N PHE A 670 -10.60 4.08 -0.79
CA PHE A 670 -10.68 3.27 -2.00
C PHE A 670 -9.83 3.84 -3.16
N TYR A 671 -9.76 5.17 -3.29
CA TYR A 671 -8.97 5.83 -4.32
C TYR A 671 -7.48 5.82 -4.00
N VAL A 672 -7.11 5.77 -2.72
CA VAL A 672 -5.72 5.61 -2.28
C VAL A 672 -5.25 4.16 -2.44
N GLU A 673 -6.11 3.18 -2.17
CA GLU A 673 -5.82 1.76 -2.40
C GLU A 673 -5.61 1.44 -3.88
N SER A 674 -6.47 2.00 -4.74
CA SER A 674 -6.41 1.80 -6.20
C SER A 674 -5.46 2.76 -6.93
N LEU A 675 -4.71 3.60 -6.20
CA LEU A 675 -3.74 4.54 -6.75
C LEU A 675 -2.58 3.84 -7.46
N TRP A 676 -2.27 2.61 -7.05
CA TRP A 676 -1.05 1.90 -7.43
C TRP A 676 -1.30 0.88 -8.55
N PRO A 677 -0.44 0.81 -9.59
CA PRO A 677 0.67 1.72 -9.90
C PRO A 677 0.17 3.12 -10.32
N VAL A 678 0.94 4.16 -9.98
CA VAL A 678 0.53 5.54 -10.21
C VAL A 678 0.42 5.82 -11.72
N GLY A 679 -0.74 6.32 -12.14
CA GLY A 679 -1.01 6.72 -13.51
C GLY A 679 -1.95 7.93 -13.57
N PRO A 680 -2.07 8.60 -14.73
CA PRO A 680 -2.84 9.83 -14.87
C PRO A 680 -4.33 9.66 -14.53
N GLU A 681 -4.96 8.54 -14.92
CA GLU A 681 -6.37 8.23 -14.62
C GLU A 681 -6.61 8.02 -13.12
N LYS A 682 -5.68 7.33 -12.43
CA LYS A 682 -5.74 7.11 -10.99
C LYS A 682 -5.51 8.40 -10.21
N MET A 683 -4.59 9.24 -10.68
CA MET A 683 -4.38 10.58 -10.13
C MET A 683 -5.61 11.48 -10.34
N ALA A 684 -6.27 11.42 -11.50
CA ALA A 684 -7.52 12.14 -11.75
C ALA A 684 -8.66 11.67 -10.83
N SER A 685 -8.78 10.35 -10.63
CA SER A 685 -9.74 9.77 -9.68
C SER A 685 -9.49 10.27 -8.25
N LEU A 686 -8.24 10.22 -7.78
CA LEU A 686 -7.86 10.70 -6.45
C LEU A 686 -8.09 12.22 -6.33
N ALA A 687 -7.75 13.00 -7.34
CA ALA A 687 -7.97 14.44 -7.37
C ALA A 687 -9.47 14.79 -7.25
N GLY A 688 -10.32 14.09 -8.02
CA GLY A 688 -11.77 14.24 -7.93
C GLY A 688 -12.31 13.90 -6.54
N ALA A 689 -11.85 12.79 -5.96
CA ALA A 689 -12.24 12.37 -4.61
C ALA A 689 -11.83 13.40 -3.53
N ILE A 690 -10.60 13.90 -3.59
CA ILE A 690 -10.10 14.96 -2.69
C ILE A 690 -10.93 16.23 -2.86
N TYR A 691 -11.14 16.71 -4.09
CA TYR A 691 -11.95 17.90 -4.36
C TYR A 691 -13.38 17.76 -3.82
N GLY A 692 -14.01 16.61 -4.04
CA GLY A 692 -15.34 16.32 -3.51
C GLY A 692 -15.39 16.39 -1.98
N LEU A 693 -14.40 15.82 -1.28
CA LEU A 693 -14.30 15.93 0.18
C LEU A 693 -13.98 17.35 0.65
N MET A 694 -13.12 18.11 -0.05
CA MET A 694 -12.84 19.51 0.28
C MET A 694 -14.10 20.37 0.17
N LEU A 695 -14.95 20.16 -0.84
CA LEU A 695 -16.25 20.84 -0.93
C LEU A 695 -17.17 20.50 0.25
N ARG A 696 -17.11 19.28 0.76
CA ARG A 696 -17.94 18.82 1.88
C ARG A 696 -17.44 19.35 3.23
N ILE A 697 -16.13 19.31 3.47
CA ILE A 697 -15.50 19.55 4.80
C ILE A 697 -14.98 20.99 4.92
N LEU A 698 -14.43 21.55 3.85
CA LEU A 698 -13.77 22.85 3.81
C LEU A 698 -14.43 23.82 2.79
N PRO A 699 -15.76 24.00 2.82
CA PRO A 699 -16.44 24.77 1.78
C PRO A 699 -16.04 26.26 1.75
N ALA A 700 -15.69 26.87 2.90
CA ALA A 700 -15.21 28.25 2.94
C ALA A 700 -13.85 28.43 2.23
N TYR A 701 -12.92 27.51 2.47
CA TYR A 701 -11.61 27.51 1.83
C TYR A 701 -11.73 27.41 0.30
N VAL A 702 -12.57 26.47 -0.19
CA VAL A 702 -12.82 26.33 -1.63
C VAL A 702 -13.53 27.56 -2.22
N ARG A 703 -14.47 28.18 -1.49
CA ARG A 703 -15.12 29.42 -1.93
C ARG A 703 -14.15 30.59 -2.04
N GLY A 704 -13.21 30.71 -1.11
CA GLY A 704 -12.15 31.72 -1.15
C GLY A 704 -11.35 31.61 -2.44
N TRP A 705 -10.76 30.44 -2.68
CA TRP A 705 -10.05 30.14 -3.91
C TRP A 705 -10.89 30.40 -5.17
N PHE A 706 -12.12 29.90 -5.23
CA PHE A 706 -12.99 30.07 -6.40
C PHE A 706 -13.29 31.55 -6.71
N THR A 707 -13.38 32.40 -5.67
CA THR A 707 -13.60 33.84 -5.82
C THR A 707 -12.35 34.56 -6.36
N ASP A 708 -11.16 34.04 -6.06
CA ASP A 708 -9.89 34.60 -6.48
C ASP A 708 -9.49 34.26 -7.93
N ILE A 709 -10.17 33.27 -8.55
CA ILE A 709 -9.96 32.90 -9.95
C ILE A 709 -10.36 34.06 -10.87
N ARG A 710 -9.37 34.63 -11.57
CA ARG A 710 -9.57 35.73 -12.52
C ARG A 710 -10.02 35.27 -13.91
N ASP A 711 -9.63 34.06 -14.30
CA ASP A 711 -9.99 33.49 -15.61
C ASP A 711 -11.45 33.02 -15.61
N ARG A 712 -12.28 33.70 -16.41
CA ARG A 712 -13.72 33.42 -16.50
C ARG A 712 -14.04 32.08 -17.14
N SER A 713 -13.23 31.61 -18.10
CA SER A 713 -13.42 30.30 -18.72
C SER A 713 -13.17 29.19 -17.72
N ILE A 714 -12.06 29.26 -16.99
CA ILE A 714 -11.70 28.27 -15.96
C ILE A 714 -12.74 28.26 -14.84
N SER A 715 -13.10 29.45 -14.31
CA SER A 715 -14.15 29.58 -13.29
C SER A 715 -15.49 29.00 -13.76
N SER A 716 -15.90 29.25 -15.00
CA SER A 716 -17.14 28.69 -15.57
C SER A 716 -17.08 27.17 -15.77
N ALA A 717 -15.93 26.62 -16.15
CA ALA A 717 -15.73 25.18 -16.32
C ALA A 717 -15.81 24.45 -14.98
N ILE A 718 -15.13 24.99 -13.95
CA ILE A 718 -15.20 24.48 -12.57
C ILE A 718 -16.63 24.54 -12.04
N GLU A 719 -17.32 25.68 -12.20
CA GLU A 719 -18.71 25.84 -11.75
C GLU A 719 -19.65 24.83 -12.43
N SER A 720 -19.42 24.54 -13.72
CA SER A 720 -20.19 23.54 -14.47
C SER A 720 -19.91 22.11 -14.00
N PHE A 721 -18.64 21.76 -13.77
CA PHE A 721 -18.24 20.45 -13.24
C PHE A 721 -18.87 20.21 -11.86
N THR A 722 -18.73 21.18 -10.95
CA THR A 722 -19.26 21.09 -9.58
C THR A 722 -20.79 20.98 -9.57
N LYS A 723 -21.47 21.80 -10.38
CA LYS A 723 -22.94 21.74 -10.53
C LYS A 723 -23.44 20.38 -11.03
N ALA A 724 -22.70 19.73 -11.93
CA ALA A 724 -23.11 18.46 -12.52
C ALA A 724 -22.91 17.26 -11.58
N TRP A 725 -21.77 17.19 -10.89
CA TRP A 725 -21.33 15.96 -10.21
C TRP A 725 -21.18 16.07 -8.68
N CYS A 726 -20.84 17.25 -8.18
CA CYS A 726 -20.55 17.45 -6.75
C CYS A 726 -21.74 18.05 -5.98
N SER A 727 -22.41 19.05 -6.54
CA SER A 727 -23.54 19.74 -5.89
C SER A 727 -24.75 18.85 -5.61
N PRO A 728 -25.21 17.95 -6.52
CA PRO A 728 -26.38 17.11 -6.27
C PRO A 728 -26.30 16.24 -5.00
N PRO A 729 -25.22 15.46 -4.74
CA PRO A 729 -25.11 14.68 -3.51
C PRO A 729 -24.96 15.57 -2.25
N LEU A 730 -24.28 16.72 -2.35
CA LEU A 730 -24.14 17.67 -1.23
C LEU A 730 -25.49 18.27 -0.82
N ILE A 731 -26.27 18.79 -1.79
CA ILE A 731 -27.61 19.35 -1.54
C ILE A 731 -28.54 18.28 -0.97
N THR A 732 -28.51 17.07 -1.54
CA THR A 732 -29.34 15.96 -1.05
C THR A 732 -29.02 15.61 0.40
N ASN A 733 -27.73 15.57 0.76
CA ASN A 733 -27.28 15.33 2.12
C ASN A 733 -27.80 16.43 3.07
N GLU A 734 -27.57 17.70 2.75
CA GLU A 734 -28.03 18.85 3.55
C GLU A 734 -29.55 18.83 3.81
N LEU A 735 -30.34 18.73 2.74
CA LEU A 735 -31.80 18.68 2.84
C LEU A 735 -32.28 17.46 3.64
N SER A 736 -31.57 16.33 3.55
CA SER A 736 -31.88 15.13 4.33
C SER A 736 -31.56 15.31 5.82
N GLN A 737 -30.48 16.01 6.17
CA GLN A 737 -30.11 16.29 7.55
C GLN A 737 -31.12 17.23 8.20
N ILE A 738 -31.55 18.27 7.48
CA ILE A 738 -32.61 19.18 7.94
C ILE A 738 -33.91 18.41 8.16
N LYS A 739 -34.32 17.52 7.24
CA LYS A 739 -35.53 16.70 7.42
C LYS A 739 -35.44 15.75 8.63
N LYS A 740 -34.24 15.26 8.95
CA LYS A 740 -34.00 14.37 10.11
C LYS A 740 -33.93 15.13 11.43
N ALA A 741 -33.44 16.37 11.42
CA ALA A 741 -33.45 17.25 12.57
C ALA A 741 -34.91 17.56 12.91
N SER A 742 -35.51 16.84 13.85
CA SER A 742 -36.87 17.13 14.30
C SER A 742 -36.92 18.55 14.88
N PHE A 743 -37.78 19.39 14.32
CA PHE A 743 -38.04 20.75 14.79
C PHE A 743 -39.41 20.89 15.46
N ALA A 744 -39.97 19.78 15.97
CA ALA A 744 -41.35 19.74 16.48
C ALA A 744 -41.56 20.75 17.62
N ASP A 745 -42.37 21.77 17.34
CA ASP A 745 -42.83 22.80 18.27
C ASP A 745 -44.20 23.29 17.76
N GLU A 746 -45.09 23.70 18.66
CA GLU A 746 -46.43 24.20 18.30
C GLU A 746 -46.35 25.51 17.50
N ASN A 747 -45.30 26.30 17.74
CA ASN A 747 -45.10 27.62 17.11
C ASN A 747 -44.13 27.58 15.91
N PHE A 748 -43.62 26.41 15.53
CA PHE A 748 -42.57 26.29 14.51
C PHE A 748 -42.74 25.07 13.61
N SER A 749 -42.64 25.26 12.30
CA SER A 749 -42.66 24.17 11.32
C SER A 749 -41.59 24.36 10.25
N VAL A 750 -41.03 23.26 9.75
CA VAL A 750 -40.02 23.27 8.69
C VAL A 750 -40.49 22.35 7.56
N SER A 751 -40.55 22.89 6.35
CA SER A 751 -40.86 22.15 5.13
C SER A 751 -39.66 22.17 4.18
N VAL A 752 -39.40 21.02 3.54
CA VAL A 752 -38.22 20.82 2.69
C VAL A 752 -38.67 20.42 1.29
N SER A 753 -38.33 21.23 0.29
CA SER A 753 -38.60 21.00 -1.12
C SER A 753 -37.34 20.55 -1.85
N LYS A 754 -37.25 19.25 -2.16
CA LYS A 754 -36.13 18.69 -2.92
C LYS A 754 -36.09 19.15 -4.38
N ALA A 755 -37.24 19.40 -4.99
CA ALA A 755 -37.31 19.81 -6.39
C ALA A 755 -36.84 21.25 -6.60
N ALA A 756 -37.05 22.13 -5.61
CA ALA A 756 -36.64 23.53 -5.65
C ALA A 756 -35.30 23.80 -4.94
N ASN A 757 -34.66 22.78 -4.35
CA ASN A 757 -33.52 22.93 -3.44
C ASN A 757 -33.77 23.98 -2.34
N GLU A 758 -34.98 23.96 -1.78
CA GLU A 758 -35.49 25.02 -0.90
C GLU A 758 -35.96 24.44 0.44
N VAL A 759 -35.74 25.21 1.51
CA VAL A 759 -36.24 24.94 2.86
C VAL A 759 -37.04 26.16 3.32
N ILE A 760 -38.25 25.93 3.81
CA ILE A 760 -39.12 26.98 4.36
C ILE A 760 -39.35 26.66 5.83
N ALA A 761 -38.84 27.52 6.70
CA ALA A 761 -39.08 27.49 8.14
C ALA A 761 -40.09 28.58 8.52
N THR A 762 -41.21 28.15 9.09
CA THR A 762 -42.33 29.01 9.47
C THR A 762 -42.44 29.11 10.98
N TYR A 763 -42.37 30.33 11.50
CA TYR A 763 -42.61 30.66 12.91
C TYR A 763 -43.94 31.40 13.06
N THR A 764 -44.80 30.99 14.00
CA THR A 764 -46.11 31.63 14.26
C THR A 764 -46.40 31.68 15.76
N LYS A 765 -46.66 32.87 16.31
CA LYS A 765 -47.03 33.09 17.72
C LYS A 765 -47.92 34.34 17.87
N ASP A 766 -49.07 34.21 18.56
CA ASP A 766 -49.98 35.32 18.91
C ASP A 766 -50.30 36.29 17.73
N GLU A 767 -50.76 35.74 16.59
CA GLU A 767 -51.07 36.45 15.33
C GLU A 767 -49.86 37.09 14.60
N THR A 768 -48.66 37.03 15.18
CA THR A 768 -47.40 37.40 14.53
C THR A 768 -46.70 36.18 13.94
N GLY A 769 -46.05 36.32 12.79
CA GLY A 769 -45.42 35.19 12.13
C GLY A 769 -44.43 35.58 11.06
N MET A 770 -43.42 34.71 10.85
CA MET A 770 -42.35 34.91 9.89
C MET A 770 -42.00 33.62 9.15
N ASP A 771 -41.89 33.72 7.82
CA ASP A 771 -41.38 32.63 6.99
C ASP A 771 -39.95 32.93 6.54
N LEU A 772 -39.02 32.06 6.92
CA LEU A 772 -37.64 32.04 6.48
C LEU A 772 -37.50 31.05 5.32
N VAL A 773 -37.04 31.54 4.17
CA VAL A 773 -36.83 30.74 2.97
C VAL A 773 -35.34 30.65 2.68
N ILE A 774 -34.81 29.42 2.62
CA ILE A 774 -33.40 29.13 2.35
C ILE A 774 -33.32 28.34 1.04
N ARG A 775 -32.64 28.88 0.01
CA ARG A 775 -32.45 28.23 -1.30
C ARG A 775 -30.99 27.89 -1.53
N LEU A 776 -30.70 26.62 -1.76
CA LEU A 776 -29.35 26.17 -2.12
C LEU A 776 -29.13 26.37 -3.63
N PRO A 777 -28.06 27.08 -4.05
CA PRO A 777 -27.78 27.28 -5.45
C PRO A 777 -27.38 25.97 -6.14
N ALA A 778 -27.58 25.89 -7.46
CA ALA A 778 -27.22 24.70 -8.23
C ALA A 778 -25.72 24.38 -8.21
N SER A 779 -24.86 25.38 -7.95
CA SER A 779 -23.41 25.23 -7.77
C SER A 779 -22.98 25.24 -6.29
N TYR A 780 -23.87 24.85 -5.36
CA TYR A 780 -23.55 24.72 -3.94
C TYR A 780 -22.35 23.76 -3.73
N PRO A 781 -21.34 24.10 -2.90
CA PRO A 781 -21.23 25.27 -2.02
C PRO A 781 -20.39 26.44 -2.58
N LEU A 782 -20.09 26.49 -3.89
CA LEU A 782 -19.28 27.56 -4.50
C LEU A 782 -19.98 28.92 -4.41
N ARG A 783 -21.29 28.94 -4.70
CA ARG A 783 -22.14 30.13 -4.52
C ARG A 783 -22.77 30.12 -3.13
N PRO A 784 -22.95 31.30 -2.50
CA PRO A 784 -23.60 31.39 -1.20
C PRO A 784 -25.06 30.95 -1.29
N VAL A 785 -25.57 30.42 -0.18
CA VAL A 785 -26.99 30.07 -0.02
C VAL A 785 -27.82 31.35 0.01
N GLU A 786 -28.91 31.38 -0.76
CA GLU A 786 -29.82 32.52 -0.78
C GLU A 786 -30.80 32.40 0.39
N VAL A 787 -30.97 33.49 1.12
CA VAL A 787 -31.88 33.58 2.27
C VAL A 787 -32.86 34.71 2.03
N ASP A 788 -34.15 34.44 2.22
CA ASP A 788 -35.23 35.38 2.02
C ASP A 788 -36.26 35.28 3.16
N CYS A 789 -37.04 36.34 3.36
CA CYS A 789 -38.07 36.42 4.40
C CYS A 789 -39.36 36.99 3.80
N THR A 790 -40.32 36.12 3.49
CA THR A 790 -41.45 36.44 2.59
C THR A 790 -42.73 36.81 3.33
N ARG A 791 -43.09 36.08 4.38
CA ARG A 791 -44.25 36.39 5.23
C ARG A 791 -43.77 37.10 6.48
N THR A 792 -44.27 38.30 6.75
CA THR A 792 -44.02 39.06 7.99
C THR A 792 -45.34 39.63 8.51
N LEU A 793 -45.97 38.92 9.45
CA LEU A 793 -47.17 39.38 10.13
C LEU A 793 -46.76 40.03 11.46
N GLY A 794 -47.06 41.32 11.63
CA GLY A 794 -46.80 42.07 12.87
C GLY A 794 -45.35 42.52 13.11
N ILE A 795 -44.46 42.41 12.10
CA ILE A 795 -43.03 42.78 12.20
C ILE A 795 -42.76 44.03 11.35
N SER A 796 -41.99 44.99 11.87
CA SER A 796 -41.60 46.19 11.10
C SER A 796 -40.52 45.88 10.05
N GLU A 797 -40.53 46.60 8.93
CA GLU A 797 -39.58 46.42 7.82
C GLU A 797 -38.11 46.56 8.26
N LEU A 798 -37.83 47.48 9.20
CA LEU A 798 -36.50 47.68 9.77
C LEU A 798 -36.02 46.46 10.59
N LYS A 799 -36.92 45.85 11.37
CA LYS A 799 -36.60 44.61 12.13
C LYS A 799 -36.39 43.44 11.18
N GLN A 800 -37.27 43.27 10.19
CA GLN A 800 -37.14 42.24 9.15
C GLN A 800 -35.79 42.31 8.44
N ARG A 801 -35.36 43.52 8.01
CA ARG A 801 -34.08 43.70 7.33
C ARG A 801 -32.88 43.36 8.22
N LYS A 802 -32.91 43.76 9.50
CA LYS A 802 -31.85 43.40 10.46
C LYS A 802 -31.73 41.90 10.65
N TRP A 803 -32.86 41.22 10.83
CA TRP A 803 -32.91 39.77 11.03
C TRP A 803 -32.48 39.01 9.77
N LEU A 804 -32.88 39.47 8.59
CA LEU A 804 -32.43 38.91 7.32
C LEU A 804 -30.90 39.03 7.18
N MET A 805 -30.32 40.19 7.48
CA MET A 805 -28.86 40.40 7.43
C MET A 805 -28.12 39.52 8.45
N SER A 806 -28.66 39.38 9.66
CA SER A 806 -28.14 38.48 10.69
C SER A 806 -28.14 37.03 10.19
N MET A 807 -29.25 36.58 9.61
CA MET A 807 -29.40 35.22 9.09
C MET A 807 -28.54 34.95 7.84
N MET A 808 -28.45 35.89 6.90
CA MET A 808 -27.56 35.81 5.73
C MET A 808 -26.09 35.68 6.17
N SER A 809 -25.68 36.50 7.15
CA SER A 809 -24.34 36.41 7.74
C SER A 809 -24.11 35.06 8.42
N PHE A 810 -25.11 34.57 9.16
CA PHE A 810 -25.07 33.30 9.86
C PHE A 810 -24.91 32.11 8.90
N VAL A 811 -25.81 31.97 7.93
CA VAL A 811 -25.82 30.87 6.96
C VAL A 811 -24.52 30.84 6.14
N ARG A 812 -23.98 32.00 5.78
CA ARG A 812 -22.71 32.11 5.07
C ARG A 812 -21.52 31.60 5.89
N ASN A 813 -21.56 31.76 7.21
CA ASN A 813 -20.46 31.40 8.11
C ASN A 813 -20.57 29.96 8.66
N GLN A 814 -21.73 29.31 8.56
CA GLN A 814 -21.96 27.98 9.13
C GLN A 814 -21.50 26.79 8.28
N ASN A 815 -20.84 27.03 7.15
CA ASN A 815 -20.09 26.02 6.38
C ASN A 815 -20.83 24.66 6.16
N GLY A 816 -22.16 24.68 5.99
CA GLY A 816 -22.95 23.46 5.79
C GLY A 816 -23.73 22.96 7.01
N ALA A 817 -23.73 23.66 8.16
CA ALA A 817 -24.59 23.31 9.29
C ALA A 817 -25.97 24.00 9.20
N LEU A 818 -26.69 23.85 8.08
CA LEU A 818 -27.96 24.56 7.86
C LEU A 818 -29.04 24.21 8.89
N ALA A 819 -29.05 22.97 9.39
CA ALA A 819 -29.98 22.57 10.44
C ALA A 819 -29.75 23.32 11.76
N GLU A 820 -28.48 23.53 12.15
CA GLU A 820 -28.12 24.34 13.33
C GLU A 820 -28.49 25.81 13.13
N ALA A 821 -28.38 26.29 11.89
CA ALA A 821 -28.84 27.63 11.53
C ALA A 821 -30.32 27.85 11.73
N ILE A 822 -31.13 26.88 11.33
CA ILE A 822 -32.57 26.92 11.56
C ILE A 822 -32.88 26.87 13.07
N ARG A 823 -32.15 26.07 13.87
CA ARG A 823 -32.33 26.03 15.34
C ARG A 823 -31.96 27.34 16.01
N THR A 824 -30.81 27.90 15.67
CA THR A 824 -30.35 29.17 16.24
C THR A 824 -31.29 30.30 15.84
N TRP A 825 -31.79 30.30 14.59
CA TRP A 825 -32.82 31.24 14.14
C TRP A 825 -34.09 31.13 14.99
N LYS A 826 -34.64 29.92 15.18
CA LYS A 826 -35.80 29.70 16.06
C LYS A 826 -35.55 30.23 17.48
N SER A 827 -34.41 29.87 18.07
CA SER A 827 -34.07 30.30 19.44
C SER A 827 -33.94 31.81 19.58
N ASN A 828 -33.39 32.48 18.55
CA ASN A 828 -33.36 33.95 18.49
C ASN A 828 -34.78 34.55 18.49
N PHE A 829 -35.71 33.96 17.76
CA PHE A 829 -37.12 34.40 17.75
C PHE A 829 -37.77 34.19 19.12
N ASP A 830 -37.56 33.03 19.74
CA ASP A 830 -38.09 32.77 21.08
C ASP A 830 -37.60 33.81 22.10
N LYS A 831 -36.32 34.23 22.02
CA LYS A 831 -35.74 35.27 22.90
C LYS A 831 -36.27 36.69 22.67
N GLU A 832 -36.65 37.04 21.45
CA GLU A 832 -37.33 38.32 21.18
C GLU A 832 -38.67 38.38 21.93
N PHE A 833 -39.45 37.29 21.92
CA PHE A 833 -40.72 37.23 22.65
C PHE A 833 -40.55 37.16 24.18
N GLU A 834 -39.38 36.74 24.67
CA GLU A 834 -39.00 36.86 26.08
C GLU A 834 -38.54 38.29 26.46
N GLY A 835 -38.44 39.22 25.50
CA GLY A 835 -38.06 40.62 25.74
C GLY A 835 -36.55 40.84 25.95
N VAL A 836 -35.70 39.92 25.47
CA VAL A 836 -34.24 40.08 25.54
C VAL A 836 -33.79 41.12 24.51
N GLU A 837 -32.92 42.05 24.89
CA GLU A 837 -32.37 43.03 23.93
C GLU A 837 -31.39 42.39 22.92
N GLU A 838 -31.51 42.72 21.64
CA GLU A 838 -30.57 42.30 20.59
C GLU A 838 -29.19 42.95 20.72
N CYS A 839 -28.12 42.27 20.30
CA CYS A 839 -26.81 42.92 20.18
C CYS A 839 -26.79 43.88 18.98
N PRO A 840 -26.46 45.17 19.16
CA PRO A 840 -26.45 46.14 18.06
C PRO A 840 -25.34 45.95 17.01
N ILE A 841 -24.33 45.11 17.27
CA ILE A 841 -23.23 44.84 16.34
C ILE A 841 -23.60 43.75 15.35
N CYS A 842 -24.13 42.63 15.83
CA CYS A 842 -24.46 41.46 14.99
C CYS A 842 -25.96 41.31 14.70
N TYR A 843 -26.81 42.15 15.29
CA TYR A 843 -28.27 42.09 15.19
C TYR A 843 -28.85 40.72 15.58
N SER A 844 -28.23 40.05 16.55
CA SER A 844 -28.64 38.73 17.05
C SER A 844 -28.80 38.76 18.58
N PHE A 845 -29.73 37.96 19.12
CA PHE A 845 -29.92 37.77 20.56
C PHE A 845 -28.90 36.76 21.09
N ILE A 846 -28.68 35.69 20.36
CA ILE A 846 -27.70 34.64 20.66
C ILE A 846 -26.52 34.80 19.71
N HIS A 847 -25.31 34.93 20.26
CA HIS A 847 -24.10 35.08 19.46
C HIS A 847 -23.83 33.82 18.65
N THR A 848 -23.41 34.01 17.41
CA THR A 848 -23.43 32.97 16.38
C THR A 848 -22.38 31.87 16.54
N ALA A 849 -21.31 32.14 17.29
CA ALA A 849 -20.19 31.21 17.47
C ALA A 849 -20.07 30.63 18.89
N ASN A 850 -20.64 31.29 19.90
CA ASN A 850 -20.48 30.88 21.30
C ASN A 850 -21.80 30.82 22.06
N HIS A 851 -22.92 30.96 21.35
CA HIS A 851 -24.29 30.90 21.86
C HIS A 851 -24.57 31.79 23.09
N SER A 852 -23.79 32.88 23.27
CA SER A 852 -23.91 33.78 24.41
C SER A 852 -24.97 34.86 24.18
N LEU A 853 -25.60 35.32 25.26
CA LEU A 853 -26.50 36.48 25.25
C LEU A 853 -25.71 37.79 25.39
N PRO A 854 -26.20 38.93 24.88
CA PRO A 854 -25.54 40.22 25.07
C PRO A 854 -25.66 40.63 26.53
N ARG A 855 -24.53 40.61 27.24
CA ARG A 855 -24.47 40.94 28.68
C ARG A 855 -23.69 42.23 28.97
N LEU A 856 -22.81 42.66 28.06
CA LEU A 856 -21.96 43.83 28.29
C LEU A 856 -22.72 45.11 27.95
N ALA A 857 -23.20 45.83 28.96
CA ALA A 857 -23.91 47.09 28.79
C ALA A 857 -22.96 48.29 28.73
N CYS A 858 -23.12 49.17 27.74
CA CYS A 858 -22.42 50.45 27.72
C CYS A 858 -22.86 51.32 28.92
N LYS A 859 -21.93 51.95 29.63
CA LYS A 859 -22.25 52.80 30.77
C LYS A 859 -23.12 54.02 30.41
N THR A 860 -22.91 54.57 29.20
CA THR A 860 -23.63 55.76 28.71
C THR A 860 -24.98 55.42 28.10
N CYS A 861 -25.02 54.63 27.02
CA CYS A 861 -26.26 54.36 26.28
C CYS A 861 -27.01 53.11 26.74
N LYS A 862 -26.50 52.36 27.73
CA LYS A 862 -27.09 51.16 28.36
C LYS A 862 -27.36 49.95 27.45
N HIS A 863 -27.25 50.08 26.13
CA HIS A 863 -27.32 48.96 25.19
C HIS A 863 -26.29 47.87 25.50
N LYS A 864 -26.74 46.61 25.35
CA LYS A 864 -25.95 45.41 25.63
C LYS A 864 -25.30 44.83 24.38
N PHE A 865 -24.10 44.29 24.54
CA PHE A 865 -23.32 43.68 23.46
C PHE A 865 -22.84 42.27 23.85
N HIS A 866 -22.65 41.40 22.86
CA HIS A 866 -21.87 40.17 23.04
C HIS A 866 -20.41 40.52 23.27
N SER A 867 -19.75 39.81 24.18
CA SER A 867 -18.32 40.01 24.48
C SER A 867 -17.44 39.86 23.24
N ALA A 868 -17.67 38.81 22.45
CA ALA A 868 -16.92 38.53 21.22
C ALA A 868 -17.12 39.63 20.15
N CYS A 869 -18.36 40.10 19.95
CA CYS A 869 -18.64 41.19 19.01
C CYS A 869 -17.96 42.50 19.41
N LEU A 870 -18.03 42.85 20.71
CA LEU A 870 -17.43 44.06 21.22
C LEU A 870 -15.90 44.02 21.17
N TYR A 871 -15.31 42.88 21.52
CA TYR A 871 -13.86 42.67 21.44
C TYR A 871 -13.35 42.78 19.99
N LYS A 872 -14.02 42.10 19.05
CA LYS A 872 -13.71 42.21 17.62
C LYS A 872 -13.84 43.64 17.11
N TRP A 873 -14.85 44.38 17.57
CA TRP A 873 -15.01 45.79 17.23
C TRP A 873 -13.84 46.65 17.74
N PHE A 874 -13.41 46.46 18.99
CA PHE A 874 -12.27 47.20 19.55
C PHE A 874 -10.96 46.86 18.82
N SER A 875 -10.75 45.60 18.45
CA SER A 875 -9.54 45.19 17.73
C SER A 875 -9.49 45.76 16.31
N THR A 876 -10.62 45.82 15.59
CA THR A 876 -10.68 46.40 14.23
C THR A 876 -10.73 47.93 14.21
N SER A 877 -11.36 48.57 15.20
CA SER A 877 -11.47 50.04 15.26
C SER A 877 -10.28 50.72 15.96
N HIS A 878 -9.41 49.93 16.62
CA HIS A 878 -8.30 50.38 17.46
C HIS A 878 -8.73 51.37 18.58
N LYS A 879 -10.00 51.36 18.98
CA LYS A 879 -10.57 52.25 20.01
C LYS A 879 -11.54 51.48 20.89
N SER A 880 -11.43 51.65 22.21
CA SER A 880 -12.34 51.06 23.21
C SER A 880 -13.61 51.91 23.42
N THR A 881 -14.23 52.35 22.32
CA THR A 881 -15.43 53.19 22.35
C THR A 881 -16.67 52.44 21.90
N CYS A 882 -17.81 52.73 22.54
CA CYS A 882 -19.10 52.14 22.22
C CYS A 882 -19.46 52.35 20.74
N PRO A 883 -19.84 51.29 19.98
CA PRO A 883 -20.22 51.41 18.56
C PRO A 883 -21.39 52.36 18.30
N LEU A 884 -22.26 52.57 19.29
CA LEU A 884 -23.47 53.39 19.14
C LEU A 884 -23.26 54.85 19.54
N CYS A 885 -22.75 55.09 20.76
CA CYS A 885 -22.66 56.44 21.32
C CYS A 885 -21.22 57.01 21.32
N GLN A 886 -20.24 56.25 20.82
CA GLN A 886 -18.82 56.61 20.76
C GLN A 886 -18.17 56.98 22.10
N SER A 887 -18.86 56.81 23.22
CA SER A 887 -18.30 57.00 24.55
C SER A 887 -17.33 55.87 24.91
N PRO A 888 -16.29 56.12 25.73
CA PRO A 888 -15.46 55.07 26.30
C PRO A 888 -16.32 54.02 27.02
N PHE A 889 -16.04 52.73 26.81
CA PHE A 889 -16.92 51.64 27.24
C PHE A 889 -16.87 51.35 28.76
#